data_AF-A0A518HJL2-F1
#
_entry.id   AF-A0A518HJL2-F1
#
_cell.length_a   1.000
_cell.length_b   1.000
_cell.length_c   1.000
_cell.angle_alpha   90.00
_cell.angle_beta   90.00
_cell.angle_gamma   90.00
#
_symmetry.space_group_name_H-M   'P 1'
#
loop_
_entity.id
_entity.type
_entity.pdbx_description
1 polymer ?
#
loop_
_entity_poly.entity_id
_entity_poly.type
_entity_poly.pdbx_seq_one_letter_code
_entity_poly.pdbx_strand_id
1 'polypeptide(L)'
;MFNIHSDDSEPLLSSYPQLAPRGDDDRAAVLGIGTFGHDAAASLVEAKSGRVLFAVAEERLTNRKHDWHFPVGAIDECCRVATERGMTLDSVAVNFRSDEFVTKTMFQEIGRLVPDSLASQSICDFLSRRLSDREYLSVDRPTEWAHELLAHLQALGLDQTTNHRLLKRMTWYWNWAVKYGQIADTITRYVDGVPIRFFNHHESHAASAYFNSGFESATVIVIDGMGEADTVSVYRAESGSLTRVSESSWPHSLGIFYLFATQHLGFQLGDEYKVMGMSAYGKPTYRDALREMISVDSQARLWLHETDYLRLGELGPHGHLAYQFTEAFHKLLPQRASEDPIQQQHFDLAASVQELTEKTGVELVRQAIALTGLPNVALAGGVALNGLMNEAIRTNSGCDGIFVYPAAADDGCAVGAAQLAANESHPISRQRIKSCYFGHEVTDAEAAETIRRRNVRATRPDSIHEEIARALADGKIVARCTSRAEFGPRALGHRSLLAHPGLETMKETLNARVKHREEFRPFAPACLRERVSDFFEIHEESPFMLLIGQAREKTRNLAPSVVHADGTARVQTVCQTENEDLYQIITHFEKLTGLPIVINTSFNVNGEAIVDTAEDALESFGYMDVDYLALGDHWISKEENPSILPELNSDNYLSIRKQRFSQRDLGPLTKLDIAEFDQAFSPSEASLKQFVSNGDAKDTQRKKPGTSEKPKINPQQLDDLSLFPLREDPDLWERLIEAENENAKSDPVAAKVLESVYWESDRDLAFRRFHESLDFQSTLKLLRLMGIEKDQPTVEIGGGSGFLSWALCQEGYQDISLLEPNPNYITGTGYLRSRVDAAPIEIEHSLDAFYDSDKMYQTVITRNCVHHFPNIAFVAAAIRQKMAPGGKWVMIREPYVESATELYQFLQGHPYSQSYGVYEFGFPPSHFIQCLELAGLKLRSVVPAHYANNSLGLYSNDRGSRRNRMFSDVVDRVLSLMPGMTKLGYRVETLLRKMIRTRAACFTRPQVMLFQRIELDPVSESTIWYRPESKLADRRDTDRNASRNKAA
;
A
#
# COMPACT_ATOMS: atom_id res chain seq x y z
N MET A 1 9.97 -9.82 -27.57
CA MET A 1 9.67 -8.55 -28.24
C MET A 1 8.88 -7.68 -27.26
N PHE A 2 9.57 -6.94 -26.40
CA PHE A 2 9.02 -5.74 -25.78
C PHE A 2 9.83 -4.57 -26.34
N ASN A 3 9.69 -4.40 -27.65
CA ASN A 3 10.15 -3.22 -28.34
C ASN A 3 8.93 -2.32 -28.40
N ILE A 4 8.82 -1.34 -27.50
CA ILE A 4 7.87 -0.23 -27.67
C ILE A 4 8.53 0.72 -28.68
N HIS A 5 8.73 0.23 -29.90
CA HIS A 5 8.90 1.11 -31.04
C HIS A 5 7.50 1.47 -31.52
N SER A 6 7.15 2.73 -31.26
CA SER A 6 6.34 3.60 -32.12
C SER A 6 5.61 2.89 -33.25
N ASP A 7 4.32 2.61 -33.04
CA ASP A 7 3.36 2.69 -34.13
C ASP A 7 2.68 4.07 -34.04
N ASP A 8 2.89 4.86 -35.09
CA ASP A 8 2.36 6.20 -35.31
C ASP A 8 0.81 6.22 -35.28
N SER A 9 0.21 7.27 -34.71
CA SER A 9 -0.83 8.06 -35.43
C SER A 9 -1.50 9.22 -34.67
N GLU A 10 -1.22 9.48 -33.39
CA GLU A 10 -1.65 10.75 -32.76
C GLU A 10 -0.50 11.43 -32.02
N PRO A 11 -0.14 12.70 -32.36
CA PRO A 11 0.71 13.48 -31.49
C PRO A 11 0.00 13.62 -30.15
N LEU A 12 0.61 13.08 -29.09
CA LEU A 12 0.10 13.27 -27.74
C LEU A 12 0.09 14.78 -27.47
N LEU A 13 -1.10 15.37 -27.49
CA LEU A 13 -1.30 16.76 -27.08
C LEU A 13 -0.85 16.85 -25.62
N SER A 14 0.27 17.53 -25.36
CA SER A 14 0.69 17.87 -24.00
C SER A 14 -0.50 18.53 -23.28
N SER A 15 -0.72 18.19 -22.01
CA SER A 15 -1.71 18.88 -21.18
C SER A 15 -1.34 20.33 -20.92
N TYR A 16 -0.05 20.67 -21.07
CA TYR A 16 0.52 21.96 -20.72
C TYR A 16 1.49 22.48 -21.81
N PRO A 17 1.05 22.63 -23.07
CA PRO A 17 1.92 23.03 -24.18
C PRO A 17 2.53 24.43 -23.97
N GLN A 18 1.87 25.28 -23.17
CA GLN A 18 2.37 26.59 -22.78
C GLN A 18 3.62 26.57 -21.92
N LEU A 19 3.92 25.45 -21.25
CA LEU A 19 5.10 25.29 -20.39
C LEU A 19 6.38 24.97 -21.17
N ALA A 20 6.28 24.73 -22.48
CA ALA A 20 7.45 24.45 -23.31
C ALA A 20 8.49 25.59 -23.21
N PRO A 21 9.80 25.27 -23.29
CA PRO A 21 10.86 26.26 -23.08
C PRO A 21 10.81 27.36 -24.16
N ARG A 22 11.03 28.62 -23.77
CA ARG A 22 11.04 29.78 -24.69
C ARG A 22 12.38 30.52 -24.66
N GLY A 23 13.48 29.82 -24.96
CA GLY A 23 14.83 30.44 -24.94
C GLY A 23 15.18 31.00 -23.55
N ASP A 24 15.95 32.10 -23.51
CA ASP A 24 16.33 32.77 -22.25
C ASP A 24 15.12 33.55 -21.68
N ASP A 25 14.18 32.80 -21.11
CA ASP A 25 13.00 33.32 -20.42
C ASP A 25 13.37 33.68 -18.96
N ASP A 26 13.15 34.95 -18.60
CA ASP A 26 13.33 35.42 -17.23
C ASP A 26 12.36 34.77 -16.23
N ARG A 27 11.30 34.10 -16.71
CA ARG A 27 10.30 33.38 -15.91
C ARG A 27 10.34 31.87 -16.13
N ALA A 28 11.54 31.31 -16.24
CA ALA A 28 11.75 29.88 -16.30
C ALA A 28 11.82 29.22 -14.90
N ALA A 29 11.27 28.01 -14.79
CA ALA A 29 11.36 27.16 -13.60
C ALA A 29 11.88 25.76 -13.95
N VAL A 30 12.36 25.04 -12.95
CA VAL A 30 12.69 23.62 -13.03
C VAL A 30 11.61 22.85 -12.28
N LEU A 31 11.03 21.84 -12.93
CA LEU A 31 10.12 20.89 -12.31
C LEU A 31 10.93 19.77 -11.67
N GLY A 32 10.93 19.69 -10.34
CA GLY A 32 11.59 18.62 -9.60
C GLY A 32 10.63 17.49 -9.25
N ILE A 33 11.08 16.24 -9.40
CA ILE A 33 10.29 15.04 -9.14
C ILE A 33 11.06 14.15 -8.16
N GLY A 34 10.45 13.93 -7.00
CA GLY A 34 10.86 12.96 -5.98
C GLY A 34 10.05 11.69 -6.14
N THR A 35 10.65 10.63 -6.69
CA THR A 35 9.94 9.38 -7.02
C THR A 35 10.61 8.13 -6.46
N PHE A 36 11.83 8.24 -5.94
CA PHE A 36 12.55 7.13 -5.34
C PHE A 36 12.24 7.04 -3.84
N GLY A 37 11.75 5.90 -3.39
CA GLY A 37 11.45 5.64 -1.97
C GLY A 37 9.98 5.82 -1.62
N HIS A 38 9.73 6.21 -0.37
CA HIS A 38 8.40 6.57 0.13
C HIS A 38 8.29 8.10 0.10
N ASP A 39 7.15 8.71 0.43
CA ASP A 39 6.99 10.18 0.46
C ASP A 39 7.23 10.86 -0.91
N ALA A 40 6.67 10.30 -1.99
CA ALA A 40 6.76 10.87 -3.33
C ALA A 40 6.26 12.32 -3.37
N ALA A 41 6.92 13.17 -4.16
CA ALA A 41 6.64 14.62 -4.18
C ALA A 41 7.04 15.27 -5.52
N ALA A 42 6.55 16.48 -5.75
CA ALA A 42 7.02 17.33 -6.83
C ALA A 42 7.24 18.77 -6.34
N SER A 43 8.11 19.49 -7.04
CA SER A 43 8.41 20.90 -6.75
C SER A 43 8.61 21.73 -8.00
N LEU A 44 8.43 23.05 -7.85
CA LEU A 44 8.74 24.05 -8.84
C LEU A 44 9.79 25.00 -8.25
N VAL A 45 10.96 25.06 -8.86
CA VAL A 45 12.08 25.92 -8.42
C VAL A 45 12.39 26.95 -9.50
N GLU A 46 12.58 28.21 -9.12
CA GLU A 46 12.93 29.28 -10.05
C GLU A 46 14.34 29.05 -10.63
N ALA A 47 14.47 28.95 -11.95
CA ALA A 47 15.69 28.45 -12.60
C ALA A 47 16.92 29.36 -12.37
N LYS A 48 16.72 30.68 -12.25
CA LYS A 48 17.83 31.64 -12.08
C LYS A 48 18.27 31.82 -10.62
N SER A 49 17.36 31.69 -9.66
CA SER A 49 17.66 31.98 -8.25
C SER A 49 17.80 30.73 -7.38
N GLY A 50 17.23 29.60 -7.79
CA GLY A 50 17.12 28.38 -6.98
C GLY A 50 16.04 28.45 -5.89
N ARG A 51 15.21 29.50 -5.89
CA ARG A 51 14.14 29.68 -4.91
C ARG A 51 12.99 28.72 -5.16
N VAL A 52 12.51 28.06 -4.10
CA VAL A 52 11.34 27.18 -4.16
C VAL A 52 10.08 28.03 -4.35
N LEU A 53 9.39 27.80 -5.47
CA LEU A 53 8.17 28.50 -5.84
C LEU A 53 6.92 27.77 -5.38
N PHE A 54 6.94 26.45 -5.44
CA PHE A 54 5.88 25.54 -5.04
C PHE A 54 6.45 24.15 -4.74
N ALA A 55 5.90 23.43 -3.78
CA ALA A 55 6.25 22.03 -3.52
C ALA A 55 5.09 21.35 -2.78
N VAL A 56 4.76 20.11 -3.16
CA VAL A 56 3.71 19.33 -2.53
C VAL A 56 4.07 17.85 -2.54
N ALA A 57 3.78 17.17 -1.44
CA ALA A 57 3.93 15.72 -1.33
C ALA A 57 2.66 15.03 -1.82
N GLU A 58 2.80 13.91 -2.53
CA GLU A 58 1.68 13.17 -3.13
C GLU A 58 0.65 12.74 -2.06
N GLU A 59 1.11 12.42 -0.84
CA GLU A 59 0.22 12.07 0.27
C GLU A 59 -0.78 13.18 0.64
N ARG A 60 -0.43 14.46 0.41
CA ARG A 60 -1.32 15.62 0.63
C ARG A 60 -2.46 15.66 -0.40
N LEU A 61 -2.36 14.91 -1.48
CA LEU A 61 -3.37 14.85 -2.52
C LEU A 61 -4.13 13.52 -2.44
N THR A 62 -3.41 12.41 -2.29
CA THR A 62 -3.98 11.06 -2.32
C THR A 62 -4.59 10.64 -0.99
N ASN A 63 -4.21 11.28 0.12
CA ASN A 63 -4.50 10.85 1.49
C ASN A 63 -3.98 9.44 1.82
N ARG A 64 -2.95 8.97 1.09
CA ARG A 64 -2.19 7.77 1.43
C ARG A 64 -0.91 8.22 2.10
N LYS A 65 -0.80 8.02 3.43
CA LYS A 65 0.42 8.39 4.16
C LYS A 65 1.62 7.67 3.55
N HIS A 66 2.73 8.39 3.42
CA HIS A 66 3.96 7.84 2.84
C HIS A 66 3.75 7.27 1.44
N ASP A 67 2.97 7.98 0.61
CA ASP A 67 2.67 7.52 -0.74
C ASP A 67 3.97 7.28 -1.52
N TRP A 68 4.13 6.04 -2.00
CA TRP A 68 5.31 5.57 -2.73
C TRP A 68 5.02 5.44 -4.23
N HIS A 69 3.79 5.75 -4.64
CA HIS A 69 3.45 5.77 -6.06
C HIS A 69 4.10 6.98 -6.74
N PHE A 70 4.23 6.91 -8.05
CA PHE A 70 4.73 8.02 -8.84
C PHE A 70 3.86 9.27 -8.63
N PRO A 71 4.44 10.46 -8.41
CA PRO A 71 3.72 11.61 -7.87
C PRO A 71 2.94 12.38 -8.96
N VAL A 72 1.97 11.71 -9.60
CA VAL A 72 1.18 12.27 -10.71
C VAL A 72 0.37 13.49 -10.28
N GLY A 73 -0.22 13.47 -9.09
CA GLY A 73 -0.98 14.59 -8.57
C GLY A 73 -0.10 15.80 -8.29
N ALA A 74 1.06 15.58 -7.67
CA ALA A 74 1.99 16.65 -7.34
C ALA A 74 2.61 17.28 -8.60
N ILE A 75 2.91 16.46 -9.62
CA ILE A 75 3.37 16.94 -10.94
C ILE A 75 2.30 17.83 -11.58
N ASP A 76 1.04 17.38 -11.60
CA ASP A 76 -0.07 18.17 -12.15
C ASP A 76 -0.23 19.52 -11.43
N GLU A 77 -0.19 19.53 -10.09
CA GLU A 77 -0.25 20.78 -9.32
C GLU A 77 0.90 21.73 -9.64
N CYS A 78 2.14 21.22 -9.76
CA CYS A 78 3.28 22.04 -10.15
C CYS A 78 3.09 22.67 -11.54
N CYS A 79 2.61 21.89 -12.52
CA CYS A 79 2.33 22.36 -13.88
C CYS A 79 1.19 23.39 -13.93
N ARG A 80 0.13 23.18 -13.14
CA ARG A 80 -0.97 24.15 -12.99
C ARG A 80 -0.47 25.46 -12.41
N VAL A 81 0.29 25.42 -11.32
CA VAL A 81 0.87 26.61 -10.67
C VAL A 81 1.84 27.34 -11.61
N ALA A 82 2.69 26.63 -12.35
CA ALA A 82 3.57 27.23 -13.34
C ALA A 82 2.78 27.97 -14.43
N THR A 83 1.69 27.35 -14.93
CA THR A 83 0.80 27.93 -15.93
C THR A 83 0.12 29.19 -15.42
N GLU A 84 -0.46 29.15 -14.22
CA GLU A 84 -1.13 30.29 -13.59
C GLU A 84 -0.19 31.48 -13.37
N ARG A 85 1.10 31.20 -13.12
CA ARG A 85 2.14 32.22 -12.98
C ARG A 85 2.73 32.69 -14.32
N GLY A 86 2.28 32.11 -15.44
CA GLY A 86 2.78 32.42 -16.78
C GLY A 86 4.27 32.09 -16.95
N MET A 87 4.70 30.96 -16.37
CA MET A 87 6.08 30.49 -16.41
C MET A 87 6.28 29.44 -17.52
N THR A 88 7.52 29.25 -17.94
CA THR A 88 7.95 28.10 -18.75
C THR A 88 8.80 27.15 -17.91
N LEU A 89 8.98 25.91 -18.38
CA LEU A 89 9.92 24.97 -17.78
C LEU A 89 11.25 25.01 -18.55
N ASP A 90 12.36 25.26 -17.84
CA ASP A 90 13.73 25.12 -18.35
C ASP A 90 14.10 23.64 -18.48
N SER A 91 13.75 22.84 -17.47
CA SER A 91 14.02 21.42 -17.41
C SER A 91 13.12 20.71 -16.40
N VAL A 92 13.08 19.37 -16.48
CA VAL A 92 12.57 18.47 -15.45
C VAL A 92 13.75 17.76 -14.79
N ALA A 93 13.78 17.70 -13.47
CA ALA A 93 14.82 17.05 -12.68
C ALA A 93 14.24 15.89 -11.85
N VAL A 94 14.83 14.70 -11.98
CA VAL A 94 14.37 13.47 -11.30
C VAL A 94 15.46 12.97 -10.35
N ASN A 95 15.10 12.65 -9.11
CA ASN A 95 16.04 12.29 -8.02
C ASN A 95 16.53 10.82 -8.03
N PHE A 96 16.71 10.23 -9.21
CA PHE A 96 17.17 8.84 -9.29
C PHE A 96 18.08 8.58 -10.49
N ARG A 97 19.24 7.96 -10.26
CA ARG A 97 20.14 7.51 -11.32
C ARG A 97 20.13 5.98 -11.46
N SER A 98 19.45 5.50 -12.51
CA SER A 98 19.36 4.06 -12.81
C SER A 98 20.72 3.41 -13.05
N ASP A 99 21.66 4.13 -13.65
CA ASP A 99 23.03 3.66 -13.90
C ASP A 99 23.83 3.52 -12.60
N GLU A 100 23.71 4.48 -11.68
CA GLU A 100 24.33 4.38 -10.36
C GLU A 100 23.70 3.26 -9.52
N PHE A 101 22.38 3.07 -9.59
CA PHE A 101 21.72 1.97 -8.90
C PHE A 101 22.27 0.59 -9.30
N VAL A 102 22.48 0.37 -10.61
CA VAL A 102 23.10 -0.88 -11.08
C VAL A 102 24.57 -0.94 -10.68
N THR A 103 25.34 0.10 -10.96
CA THR A 103 26.80 0.07 -10.78
C THR A 103 27.24 0.09 -9.31
N LYS A 104 26.44 0.65 -8.41
CA LYS A 104 26.72 0.66 -6.96
C LYS A 104 26.04 -0.50 -6.25
N THR A 105 24.73 -0.67 -6.34
CA THR A 105 24.02 -1.67 -5.54
C THR A 105 24.09 -3.06 -6.14
N MET A 106 23.72 -3.23 -7.41
CA MET A 106 23.70 -4.55 -8.02
C MET A 106 25.10 -5.16 -8.14
N PHE A 107 26.12 -4.36 -8.45
CA PHE A 107 27.50 -4.84 -8.54
C PHE A 107 28.09 -5.21 -7.17
N GLN A 108 27.73 -4.49 -6.11
CA GLN A 108 28.08 -4.89 -4.74
C GLN A 108 27.46 -6.25 -4.39
N GLU A 109 26.20 -6.48 -4.74
CA GLU A 109 25.53 -7.77 -4.53
C GLU A 109 26.16 -8.91 -5.35
N ILE A 110 26.61 -8.63 -6.58
CA ILE A 110 27.36 -9.60 -7.39
C ILE A 110 28.69 -9.96 -6.70
N GLY A 111 29.46 -8.96 -6.23
CA GLY A 111 30.71 -9.21 -5.51
C GLY A 111 30.54 -10.00 -4.22
N ARG A 112 29.41 -9.86 -3.52
CA ARG A 112 29.06 -10.66 -2.33
C ARG A 112 28.78 -12.12 -2.68
N LEU A 113 28.06 -12.37 -3.78
CA LEU A 113 27.71 -13.72 -4.22
C LEU A 113 28.85 -14.43 -4.95
N VAL A 114 29.71 -13.67 -5.63
CA VAL A 114 30.86 -14.16 -6.40
C VAL A 114 32.12 -13.43 -5.91
N PRO A 115 32.78 -13.92 -4.83
CA PRO A 115 33.98 -13.27 -4.29
C PRO A 115 35.20 -13.34 -5.22
N ASP A 116 35.19 -14.21 -6.24
CA ASP A 116 36.22 -14.23 -7.29
C ASP A 116 36.17 -12.91 -8.07
N SER A 117 37.21 -12.10 -7.92
CA SER A 117 37.27 -10.75 -8.46
C SER A 117 37.29 -10.70 -9.99
N LEU A 118 37.82 -11.73 -10.68
CA LEU A 118 37.82 -11.77 -12.14
C LEU A 118 36.45 -12.17 -12.68
N ALA A 119 35.80 -13.16 -12.06
CA ALA A 119 34.45 -13.58 -12.45
C ALA A 119 33.43 -12.47 -12.17
N SER A 120 33.48 -11.85 -10.99
CA SER A 120 32.62 -10.72 -10.62
C SER A 120 32.81 -9.54 -11.58
N GLN A 121 34.06 -9.13 -11.85
CA GLN A 121 34.34 -8.06 -12.81
C GLN A 121 33.81 -8.39 -14.21
N SER A 122 33.96 -9.64 -14.66
CA SER A 122 33.44 -10.08 -15.96
C SER A 122 31.90 -9.96 -16.05
N ILE A 123 31.17 -10.24 -14.97
CA ILE A 123 29.72 -10.05 -14.90
C ILE A 123 29.38 -8.55 -14.95
N CYS A 124 30.04 -7.73 -14.14
CA CYS A 124 29.83 -6.28 -14.10
C CYS A 124 30.11 -5.61 -15.46
N ASP A 125 31.19 -6.01 -16.15
CA ASP A 125 31.53 -5.52 -17.49
C ASP A 125 30.48 -5.93 -18.52
N PHE A 126 29.97 -7.17 -18.42
CA PHE A 126 28.92 -7.67 -19.30
C PHE A 126 27.63 -6.86 -19.16
N LEU A 127 27.21 -6.56 -17.93
CA LEU A 127 26.04 -5.74 -17.63
C LEU A 127 26.21 -4.29 -18.08
N SER A 128 27.40 -3.72 -17.86
CA SER A 128 27.69 -2.32 -18.18
C SER A 128 27.50 -2.01 -19.67
N ARG A 129 27.81 -2.97 -20.55
CA ARG A 129 27.63 -2.82 -22.01
C ARG A 129 26.16 -2.75 -22.45
N ARG A 130 25.23 -3.14 -21.58
CA ARG A 130 23.79 -3.28 -21.87
C ARG A 130 22.93 -2.26 -21.12
N LEU A 131 23.53 -1.44 -20.25
CA LEU A 131 22.81 -0.43 -19.44
C LEU A 131 22.01 0.57 -20.30
N SER A 132 22.52 0.90 -21.49
CA SER A 132 21.85 1.81 -22.42
C SER A 132 20.60 1.23 -23.07
N ASP A 133 20.50 -0.10 -23.17
CA ASP A 133 19.47 -0.76 -23.95
C ASP A 133 18.10 -0.69 -23.26
N ARG A 134 18.10 -0.53 -21.92
CA ARG A 134 16.89 -0.42 -21.07
C ARG A 134 15.87 -1.55 -21.34
N GLU A 135 16.36 -2.74 -21.70
CA GLU A 135 15.52 -3.91 -21.92
C GLU A 135 15.19 -4.63 -20.61
N TYR A 136 13.92 -4.99 -20.43
CA TYR A 136 13.49 -5.81 -19.30
C TYR A 136 14.15 -7.20 -19.32
N LEU A 137 14.63 -7.62 -18.16
CA LEU A 137 15.16 -8.95 -17.91
C LEU A 137 14.01 -9.83 -17.39
N SER A 138 13.55 -10.84 -18.13
CA SER A 138 12.51 -11.76 -17.63
C SER A 138 12.97 -13.19 -17.77
N VAL A 139 12.83 -13.96 -16.68
CA VAL A 139 13.10 -15.41 -16.63
C VAL A 139 11.80 -16.22 -16.77
N ASP A 140 10.66 -15.71 -16.31
CA ASP A 140 9.37 -16.37 -16.48
C ASP A 140 8.88 -16.34 -17.94
N ARG A 141 9.20 -15.26 -18.66
CA ARG A 141 9.09 -15.15 -20.12
C ARG A 141 10.48 -14.88 -20.68
N PRO A 142 11.36 -15.91 -20.78
CA PRO A 142 12.77 -15.76 -21.08
C PRO A 142 13.04 -14.78 -22.22
N THR A 143 13.60 -13.62 -21.89
CA THR A 143 14.05 -12.66 -22.90
C THR A 143 15.36 -13.13 -23.53
N GLU A 144 15.71 -12.62 -24.72
CA GLU A 144 17.03 -12.87 -25.30
C GLU A 144 18.12 -12.42 -24.32
N TRP A 145 17.90 -11.26 -23.69
CA TRP A 145 18.73 -10.74 -22.61
C TRP A 145 18.95 -11.74 -21.46
N ALA A 146 17.91 -12.42 -21.00
CA ALA A 146 18.04 -13.43 -19.93
C ALA A 146 18.90 -14.63 -20.34
N HIS A 147 18.81 -15.07 -21.59
CA HIS A 147 19.60 -16.20 -22.09
C HIS A 147 21.08 -15.83 -22.24
N GLU A 148 21.37 -14.64 -22.75
CA GLU A 148 22.74 -14.16 -22.86
C GLU A 148 23.40 -14.02 -21.49
N LEU A 149 22.67 -13.48 -20.51
CA LEU A 149 23.15 -13.38 -19.14
C LEU A 149 23.43 -14.77 -18.54
N LEU A 150 22.50 -15.73 -18.65
CA LEU A 150 22.74 -17.08 -18.14
C LEU A 150 23.93 -17.76 -18.84
N ALA A 151 24.05 -17.62 -20.16
CA ALA A 151 25.17 -18.18 -20.91
C ALA A 151 26.51 -17.60 -20.47
N HIS A 152 26.56 -16.29 -20.19
CA HIS A 152 27.75 -15.63 -19.63
C HIS A 152 28.08 -16.16 -18.24
N LEU A 153 27.09 -16.28 -17.35
CA LEU A 153 27.27 -16.83 -16.00
C LEU A 153 27.78 -18.29 -16.03
N GLN A 154 27.26 -19.12 -16.94
CA GLN A 154 27.68 -20.51 -17.12
C GLN A 154 29.11 -20.62 -17.69
N ALA A 155 29.49 -19.72 -18.60
CA ALA A 155 30.84 -19.68 -19.16
C ALA A 155 31.92 -19.36 -18.10
N LEU A 156 31.54 -18.71 -16.99
CA LEU A 156 32.42 -18.44 -15.85
C LEU A 156 32.61 -19.65 -14.93
N GLY A 157 31.92 -20.78 -15.17
CA GLY A 157 32.07 -22.00 -14.39
C GLY A 157 31.46 -21.93 -12.97
N LEU A 158 30.53 -21.00 -12.73
CA LEU A 158 29.82 -20.87 -11.46
C LEU A 158 28.86 -22.03 -11.24
N ASP A 159 28.68 -22.44 -9.98
CA ASP A 159 27.74 -23.51 -9.64
C ASP A 159 26.27 -23.08 -9.84
N GLN A 160 25.37 -24.07 -9.96
CA GLN A 160 23.95 -23.82 -10.23
C GLN A 160 23.26 -23.00 -9.14
N THR A 161 23.67 -23.11 -7.88
CA THR A 161 23.08 -22.37 -6.75
C THR A 161 23.47 -20.90 -6.84
N THR A 162 24.74 -20.62 -7.13
CA THR A 162 25.25 -19.26 -7.34
C THR A 162 24.58 -18.61 -8.56
N ASN A 163 24.48 -19.32 -9.70
CA ASN A 163 23.77 -18.83 -10.89
C ASN A 163 22.30 -18.51 -10.62
N HIS A 164 21.62 -19.38 -9.86
CA HIS A 164 20.24 -19.18 -9.46
C HIS A 164 20.07 -17.90 -8.61
N ARG A 165 20.91 -17.71 -7.58
CA ARG A 165 20.86 -16.52 -6.72
C ARG A 165 21.17 -15.24 -7.48
N LEU A 166 22.19 -15.27 -8.35
CA LEU A 166 22.54 -14.15 -9.20
C LEU A 166 21.39 -13.75 -10.13
N LEU A 167 20.87 -14.68 -10.94
CA LEU A 167 19.77 -14.36 -11.86
C LEU A 167 18.55 -13.78 -11.15
N LYS A 168 18.21 -14.34 -9.98
CA LYS A 168 17.10 -13.87 -9.17
C LYS A 168 17.30 -12.42 -8.70
N ARG A 169 18.46 -12.09 -8.12
CA ARG A 169 18.78 -10.73 -7.68
C ARG A 169 18.89 -9.76 -8.85
N MET A 170 19.61 -10.16 -9.88
CA MET A 170 19.87 -9.36 -11.07
C MET A 170 18.58 -9.00 -11.78
N THR A 171 17.61 -9.93 -11.87
CA THR A 171 16.27 -9.63 -12.41
C THR A 171 15.59 -8.50 -11.65
N TRP A 172 15.62 -8.55 -10.32
CA TRP A 172 15.01 -7.52 -9.48
C TRP A 172 15.71 -6.16 -9.66
N TYR A 173 17.03 -6.08 -9.44
CA TYR A 173 17.77 -4.81 -9.51
C TYR A 173 17.76 -4.21 -10.91
N TRP A 174 17.92 -5.04 -11.95
CA TRP A 174 17.93 -4.57 -13.34
C TRP A 174 16.57 -4.00 -13.74
N ASN A 175 15.48 -4.71 -13.45
CA ASN A 175 14.15 -4.23 -13.84
C ASN A 175 13.71 -3.00 -13.06
N TRP A 176 14.19 -2.84 -11.82
CA TRP A 176 14.06 -1.61 -11.07
C TRP A 176 14.76 -0.45 -11.78
N ALA A 177 16.03 -0.64 -12.20
CA ALA A 177 16.76 0.37 -12.97
C ALA A 177 16.06 0.71 -14.30
N VAL A 178 15.54 -0.29 -15.02
CA VAL A 178 14.80 -0.10 -16.28
C VAL A 178 13.51 0.71 -16.06
N LYS A 179 12.70 0.36 -15.06
CA LYS A 179 11.45 1.06 -14.72
C LYS A 179 11.69 2.55 -14.51
N TYR A 180 12.66 2.90 -13.69
CA TYR A 180 12.97 4.30 -13.43
C TYR A 180 13.69 4.99 -14.58
N GLY A 181 14.47 4.26 -15.39
CA GLY A 181 15.04 4.79 -16.63
C GLY A 181 13.97 5.19 -17.66
N GLN A 182 12.84 4.49 -17.68
CA GLN A 182 11.70 4.76 -18.58
C GLN A 182 10.78 5.89 -18.09
N ILE A 183 10.97 6.39 -16.85
CA ILE A 183 10.22 7.56 -16.35
C ILE A 183 10.44 8.80 -17.24
N ALA A 184 11.60 8.95 -17.86
CA ALA A 184 11.83 10.04 -18.82
C ALA A 184 10.84 9.98 -20.00
N ASP A 185 10.67 8.82 -20.62
CA ASP A 185 9.78 8.64 -21.78
C ASP A 185 8.33 8.96 -21.39
N THR A 186 7.98 8.62 -20.16
CA THR A 186 6.71 8.95 -19.50
C THR A 186 6.52 10.46 -19.32
N ILE A 187 7.51 11.16 -18.76
CA ILE A 187 7.45 12.61 -18.51
C ILE A 187 7.41 13.40 -19.83
N THR A 188 8.17 12.98 -20.84
CA THR A 188 8.20 13.63 -22.16
C THR A 188 6.81 13.65 -22.82
N ARG A 189 5.96 12.65 -22.54
CA ARG A 189 4.56 12.64 -23.01
C ARG A 189 3.68 13.71 -22.35
N TYR A 190 4.10 14.23 -21.19
CA TYR A 190 3.34 15.22 -20.43
C TYR A 190 3.80 16.66 -20.69
N VAL A 191 5.12 16.88 -20.67
CA VAL A 191 5.76 18.18 -20.94
C VAL A 191 6.65 18.06 -22.17
N ASP A 192 6.07 18.34 -23.33
CA ASP A 192 6.75 18.19 -24.62
C ASP A 192 7.87 19.23 -24.81
N GLY A 193 9.00 18.80 -25.37
CA GLY A 193 10.16 19.66 -25.66
C GLY A 193 10.95 20.16 -24.44
N VAL A 194 10.67 19.67 -23.23
CA VAL A 194 11.41 20.06 -22.01
C VAL A 194 12.54 19.04 -21.71
N PRO A 195 13.80 19.49 -21.56
CA PRO A 195 14.92 18.62 -21.18
C PRO A 195 14.71 17.92 -19.83
N ILE A 196 15.04 16.62 -19.75
CA ILE A 196 14.97 15.82 -18.52
C ILE A 196 16.38 15.52 -18.01
N ARG A 197 16.62 15.74 -16.72
CA ARG A 197 17.89 15.49 -16.03
C ARG A 197 17.68 14.56 -14.85
N PHE A 198 18.66 13.70 -14.59
CA PHE A 198 18.64 12.72 -13.51
C PHE A 198 19.78 13.00 -12.55
N PHE A 199 19.46 13.07 -11.26
CA PHE A 199 20.42 13.35 -10.19
C PHE A 199 20.44 12.21 -9.18
N ASN A 200 21.59 12.01 -8.53
CA ASN A 200 21.69 11.01 -7.46
C ASN A 200 20.76 11.39 -6.29
N HIS A 201 20.16 10.38 -5.64
CA HIS A 201 19.22 10.57 -4.54
C HIS A 201 19.83 11.34 -3.36
N HIS A 202 21.00 10.89 -2.87
CA HIS A 202 21.73 11.56 -1.78
C HIS A 202 22.27 12.93 -2.19
N GLU A 203 22.62 13.13 -3.45
CA GLU A 203 23.02 14.45 -3.94
C GLU A 203 21.84 15.42 -3.92
N SER A 204 20.64 14.94 -4.26
CA SER A 204 19.40 15.71 -4.17
C SER A 204 19.08 16.10 -2.71
N HIS A 205 19.20 15.17 -1.76
CA HIS A 205 19.14 15.48 -0.33
C HIS A 205 20.16 16.54 0.10
N ALA A 206 21.42 16.39 -0.34
CA ALA A 206 22.47 17.33 0.00
C ALA A 206 22.20 18.74 -0.56
N ALA A 207 21.67 18.83 -1.79
CA ALA A 207 21.28 20.08 -2.42
C ALA A 207 20.14 20.78 -1.68
N SER A 208 19.09 20.05 -1.30
CA SER A 208 17.96 20.63 -0.56
C SER A 208 18.42 21.21 0.78
N ALA A 209 19.35 20.56 1.48
CA ALA A 209 19.95 21.10 2.69
C ALA A 209 20.85 22.31 2.43
N TYR A 210 21.82 22.19 1.51
CA TYR A 210 22.86 23.21 1.33
C TYR A 210 22.30 24.52 0.76
N PHE A 211 21.56 24.48 -0.35
CA PHE A 211 21.08 25.68 -1.02
C PHE A 211 20.07 26.47 -0.17
N ASN A 212 19.36 25.79 0.74
CA ASN A 212 18.40 26.39 1.65
C ASN A 212 18.98 26.74 3.04
N SER A 213 20.26 26.41 3.31
CA SER A 213 20.90 26.67 4.62
C SER A 213 21.35 28.13 4.82
N GLY A 214 21.60 28.84 3.70
CA GLY A 214 22.26 30.13 3.69
C GLY A 214 23.73 30.12 4.08
N PHE A 215 24.35 28.94 4.26
CA PHE A 215 25.79 28.84 4.50
C PHE A 215 26.57 29.06 3.20
N GLU A 216 27.65 29.83 3.26
CA GLU A 216 28.56 29.98 2.12
C GLU A 216 29.36 28.70 1.86
N SER A 217 29.81 28.07 2.95
CA SER A 217 30.44 26.75 2.96
C SER A 217 29.92 25.92 4.12
N ALA A 218 29.77 24.62 3.91
CA ALA A 218 29.27 23.69 4.91
C ALA A 218 29.78 22.25 4.69
N THR A 219 29.89 21.51 5.78
CA THR A 219 29.78 20.05 5.76
C THR A 219 28.32 19.71 5.56
N VAL A 220 27.99 19.05 4.45
CA VAL A 220 26.64 18.55 4.22
C VAL A 220 26.66 17.05 4.49
N ILE A 221 25.76 16.58 5.34
CA ILE A 221 25.65 15.15 5.62
C ILE A 221 24.21 14.69 5.43
N VAL A 222 24.09 13.60 4.68
CA VAL A 222 22.82 12.92 4.42
C VAL A 222 22.85 11.64 5.22
N ILE A 223 21.87 11.42 6.10
CA ILE A 223 21.72 10.20 6.91
C ILE A 223 20.33 9.63 6.61
N ASP A 224 20.30 8.51 5.90
CA ASP A 224 19.08 8.04 5.28
C ASP A 224 18.85 6.53 5.46
N GLY A 225 17.68 6.06 5.01
CA GLY A 225 17.39 4.64 4.84
C GLY A 225 18.33 4.03 3.81
N MET A 226 18.12 4.38 2.54
CA MET A 226 18.94 3.95 1.40
C MET A 226 18.56 4.80 0.17
N GLY A 227 19.55 5.37 -0.52
CA GLY A 227 19.43 5.95 -1.87
C GLY A 227 19.64 4.88 -2.96
N GLU A 228 20.40 5.21 -4.01
CA GLU A 228 20.76 4.21 -5.03
C GLU A 228 21.55 3.03 -4.45
N ALA A 229 22.39 3.32 -3.46
CA ALA A 229 23.20 2.38 -2.67
C ALA A 229 23.67 3.05 -1.37
N ASP A 230 23.81 4.37 -1.44
CA ASP A 230 24.24 5.24 -0.36
C ASP A 230 23.27 5.17 0.82
N THR A 231 23.78 5.20 2.04
CA THR A 231 23.01 5.20 3.29
C THR A 231 23.42 6.36 4.19
N VAL A 232 24.69 6.76 4.08
CA VAL A 232 25.22 8.02 4.60
C VAL A 232 26.12 8.62 3.53
N SER A 233 26.02 9.93 3.28
CA SER A 233 26.96 10.63 2.40
C SER A 233 27.41 11.93 3.03
N VAL A 234 28.70 12.24 2.89
CA VAL A 234 29.30 13.51 3.34
C VAL A 234 29.78 14.28 2.12
N TYR A 235 29.39 15.55 2.05
CA TYR A 235 29.83 16.48 1.03
C TYR A 235 30.56 17.65 1.67
N ARG A 236 31.63 18.06 1.00
CA ARG A 236 32.22 19.38 1.18
C ARG A 236 31.48 20.33 0.23
N ALA A 237 30.73 21.28 0.77
CA ALA A 237 29.97 22.25 0.01
C ALA A 237 30.63 23.63 0.07
N GLU A 238 31.04 24.17 -1.08
CA GLU A 238 31.69 25.48 -1.20
C GLU A 238 31.31 26.13 -2.52
N SER A 239 31.00 27.44 -2.49
CA SER A 239 30.75 28.23 -3.70
C SER A 239 29.68 27.66 -4.64
N GLY A 240 28.62 27.03 -4.09
CA GLY A 240 27.56 26.44 -4.90
C GLY A 240 27.87 25.05 -5.46
N SER A 241 29.04 24.48 -5.16
CA SER A 241 29.42 23.12 -5.54
C SER A 241 29.23 22.15 -4.37
N LEU A 242 28.79 20.93 -4.67
CA LEU A 242 28.71 19.81 -3.73
C LEU A 242 29.72 18.73 -4.14
N THR A 243 30.77 18.54 -3.36
CA THR A 243 31.77 17.51 -3.63
C THR A 243 31.64 16.40 -2.59
N ARG A 244 31.22 15.21 -3.01
CA ARG A 244 31.14 14.04 -2.13
C ARG A 244 32.56 13.64 -1.69
N VAL A 245 32.80 13.57 -0.39
CA VAL A 245 34.09 13.22 0.21
C VAL A 245 34.07 11.89 0.95
N SER A 246 32.88 11.41 1.34
CA SER A 246 32.71 10.11 1.96
C SER A 246 31.30 9.56 1.71
N GLU A 247 31.18 8.25 1.73
CA GLU A 247 29.92 7.54 1.64
C GLU A 247 29.97 6.22 2.42
N SER A 248 28.83 5.85 2.98
CA SER A 248 28.50 4.52 3.47
C SER A 248 27.46 3.94 2.52
N SER A 249 27.51 2.64 2.27
CA SER A 249 26.56 1.96 1.39
C SER A 249 25.82 0.85 2.12
N TRP A 250 24.72 0.41 1.53
CA TRP A 250 23.96 -0.75 1.96
C TRP A 250 24.87 -1.98 2.21
N PRO A 251 24.79 -2.68 3.36
CA PRO A 251 23.76 -2.64 4.41
C PRO A 251 24.17 -1.83 5.64
N HIS A 252 24.91 -0.74 5.50
CA HIS A 252 25.30 0.05 6.66
C HIS A 252 24.38 1.26 6.81
N SER A 253 23.14 1.06 7.26
CA SER A 253 22.12 2.10 7.39
C SER A 253 21.64 2.31 8.83
N LEU A 254 21.78 3.53 9.34
CA LEU A 254 21.21 3.93 10.63
C LEU A 254 19.69 4.05 10.55
N GLY A 255 19.16 4.53 9.41
CA GLY A 255 17.72 4.67 9.19
C GLY A 255 17.01 3.33 9.19
N ILE A 256 17.53 2.35 8.44
CA ILE A 256 16.93 1.01 8.42
C ILE A 256 17.16 0.26 9.73
N PHE A 257 18.27 0.48 10.44
CA PHE A 257 18.43 -0.04 11.81
C PHE A 257 17.35 0.50 12.76
N TYR A 258 17.05 1.80 12.71
CA TYR A 258 16.00 2.43 13.51
C TYR A 258 14.61 1.89 13.16
N LEU A 259 14.33 1.72 11.86
CA LEU A 259 13.10 1.07 11.37
C LEU A 259 13.01 -0.37 11.86
N PHE A 260 14.11 -1.13 11.84
CA PHE A 260 14.12 -2.50 12.30
C PHE A 260 13.80 -2.61 13.81
N ALA A 261 14.35 -1.71 14.63
CA ALA A 261 13.98 -1.61 16.04
C ALA A 261 12.50 -1.17 16.22
N THR A 262 12.00 -0.30 15.35
CA THR A 262 10.59 0.12 15.31
C THR A 262 9.65 -1.06 15.06
N GLN A 263 10.01 -1.93 14.11
CA GLN A 263 9.27 -3.17 13.81
C GLN A 263 9.37 -4.20 14.94
N HIS A 264 10.52 -4.29 15.62
CA HIS A 264 10.69 -5.16 16.79
C HIS A 264 9.76 -4.74 17.95
N LEU A 265 9.48 -3.44 18.06
CA LEU A 265 8.53 -2.86 18.99
C LEU A 265 7.07 -2.96 18.51
N GLY A 266 6.78 -3.70 17.44
CA GLY A 266 5.43 -3.96 16.94
C GLY A 266 4.79 -2.77 16.21
N PHE A 267 5.61 -1.82 15.72
CA PHE A 267 5.16 -0.71 14.88
C PHE A 267 5.51 -0.95 13.42
N GLN A 268 5.05 -0.06 12.54
CA GLN A 268 5.22 -0.17 11.09
C GLN A 268 6.21 0.85 10.54
N LEU A 269 6.50 0.77 9.24
CA LEU A 269 7.21 1.82 8.51
C LEU A 269 6.47 3.16 8.66
N GLY A 270 7.20 4.24 8.92
CA GLY A 270 6.62 5.58 9.14
C GLY A 270 6.21 5.85 10.59
N ASP A 271 6.31 4.87 11.50
CA ASP A 271 6.05 5.02 12.94
C ASP A 271 7.33 5.26 13.75
N GLU A 272 8.48 5.53 13.13
CA GLU A 272 9.78 5.75 13.81
C GLU A 272 9.68 6.90 14.82
N TYR A 273 8.86 7.91 14.53
CA TYR A 273 8.59 9.01 15.45
C TYR A 273 7.92 8.57 16.76
N LYS A 274 7.24 7.42 16.79
CA LYS A 274 6.69 6.83 18.02
C LYS A 274 7.80 6.33 18.92
N VAL A 275 8.81 5.64 18.36
CA VAL A 275 9.99 5.19 19.11
C VAL A 275 10.75 6.39 19.69
N MET A 276 10.88 7.46 18.92
CA MET A 276 11.45 8.72 19.41
C MET A 276 10.62 9.34 20.54
N GLY A 277 9.29 9.23 20.53
CA GLY A 277 8.44 9.69 21.64
C GLY A 277 8.50 8.78 22.87
N MET A 278 8.62 7.46 22.65
CA MET A 278 8.73 6.45 23.70
C MET A 278 10.03 6.57 24.49
N SER A 279 11.12 7.01 23.86
CA SER A 279 12.43 7.12 24.52
C SER A 279 12.39 7.99 25.78
N ALA A 280 11.55 9.04 25.80
CA ALA A 280 11.37 9.94 26.94
C ALA A 280 10.80 9.25 28.20
N TYR A 281 10.20 8.07 28.06
CA TYR A 281 9.60 7.28 29.15
C TYR A 281 10.48 6.09 29.55
N GLY A 282 11.59 5.86 28.85
CA GLY A 282 12.46 4.71 29.06
C GLY A 282 13.76 5.05 29.77
N LYS A 283 14.48 4.00 30.15
CA LYS A 283 15.90 4.06 30.52
C LYS A 283 16.72 3.25 29.52
N PRO A 284 17.94 3.66 29.11
CA PRO A 284 18.72 2.96 28.10
C PRO A 284 19.37 1.68 28.66
N THR A 285 18.56 0.70 29.05
CA THR A 285 18.99 -0.55 29.71
C THR A 285 19.62 -1.54 28.75
N TYR A 286 19.28 -1.49 27.45
CA TYR A 286 19.80 -2.37 26.40
C TYR A 286 21.03 -1.80 25.68
N ARG A 287 21.52 -0.62 26.09
CA ARG A 287 22.63 0.09 25.44
C ARG A 287 23.86 -0.80 25.22
N ASP A 288 24.18 -1.69 26.16
CA ASP A 288 25.41 -2.49 26.11
C ASP A 288 25.28 -3.64 25.10
N ALA A 289 24.06 -4.16 24.89
CA ALA A 289 23.78 -5.11 23.81
C ALA A 289 23.83 -4.46 22.41
N LEU A 290 23.43 -3.18 22.32
CA LEU A 290 23.35 -2.46 21.04
C LEU A 290 24.68 -1.78 20.65
N ARG A 291 25.53 -1.40 21.62
CA ARG A 291 26.72 -0.57 21.42
C ARG A 291 27.68 -1.11 20.35
N GLU A 292 27.89 -2.42 20.31
CA GLU A 292 28.84 -3.05 19.40
C GLU A 292 28.27 -3.24 17.98
N MET A 293 26.97 -3.01 17.78
CA MET A 293 26.33 -3.18 16.46
C MET A 293 26.69 -2.08 15.48
N ILE A 294 27.08 -0.88 15.95
CA ILE A 294 27.30 0.29 15.10
C ILE A 294 28.62 0.96 15.46
N SER A 295 29.42 1.31 14.45
CA SER A 295 30.57 2.19 14.62
C SER A 295 30.69 3.20 13.48
N VAL A 296 31.40 4.29 13.74
CA VAL A 296 31.77 5.28 12.74
C VAL A 296 33.29 5.32 12.65
N ASP A 297 33.84 5.27 11.43
CA ASP A 297 35.28 5.36 11.21
C ASP A 297 35.78 6.80 11.03
N SER A 298 37.10 6.97 10.93
CA SER A 298 37.73 8.28 10.74
C SER A 298 37.49 8.91 9.36
N GLN A 299 36.79 8.24 8.46
CA GLN A 299 36.33 8.77 7.19
C GLN A 299 34.84 9.11 7.24
N ALA A 300 34.24 9.19 8.44
CA ALA A 300 32.81 9.43 8.63
C ALA A 300 31.92 8.37 7.96
N ARG A 301 32.40 7.12 7.86
CA ARG A 301 31.59 6.02 7.34
C ARG A 301 30.98 5.24 8.48
N LEU A 302 29.70 4.93 8.32
CA LEU A 302 28.91 4.09 9.19
C LEU A 302 29.19 2.62 8.88
N TRP A 303 29.37 1.82 9.92
CA TRP A 303 29.51 0.38 9.83
C TRP A 303 28.53 -0.28 10.78
N LEU A 304 27.76 -1.23 10.25
CA LEU A 304 26.99 -2.18 11.05
C LEU A 304 27.76 -3.50 11.16
N HIS A 305 27.87 -4.00 12.39
CA HIS A 305 28.61 -5.22 12.71
C HIS A 305 27.65 -6.33 13.09
N GLU A 306 27.95 -7.54 12.60
CA GLU A 306 27.30 -8.73 13.13
C GLU A 306 27.83 -9.02 14.53
N THR A 307 26.90 -9.18 15.48
CA THR A 307 27.20 -9.44 16.89
C THR A 307 26.45 -10.69 17.34
N ASP A 308 26.56 -11.03 18.63
CA ASP A 308 25.71 -12.07 19.21
C ASP A 308 24.23 -11.69 19.16
N TYR A 309 23.90 -10.41 18.98
CA TYR A 309 22.54 -9.85 19.01
C TYR A 309 22.00 -9.42 17.64
N LEU A 310 22.86 -9.19 16.64
CA LEU A 310 22.49 -8.75 15.30
C LEU A 310 23.19 -9.60 14.23
N ARG A 311 22.45 -10.05 13.22
CA ARG A 311 22.99 -10.73 12.03
C ARG A 311 22.47 -10.09 10.76
N LEU A 312 23.25 -10.21 9.70
CA LEU A 312 22.85 -9.87 8.34
C LEU A 312 22.43 -11.17 7.65
N GLY A 313 21.15 -11.27 7.33
CA GLY A 313 20.56 -12.45 6.70
C GLY A 313 19.84 -12.10 5.40
N GLU A 314 19.57 -13.10 4.59
CA GLU A 314 18.68 -12.94 3.44
C GLU A 314 17.24 -13.15 3.87
N LEU A 315 16.38 -12.17 3.56
CA LEU A 315 14.96 -12.24 3.81
C LEU A 315 14.14 -12.01 2.53
N GLY A 316 12.93 -12.54 2.56
CA GLY A 316 11.93 -12.36 1.51
C GLY A 316 12.17 -13.20 0.25
N PRO A 317 11.22 -13.12 -0.69
CA PRO A 317 11.18 -13.97 -1.88
C PRO A 317 12.31 -13.68 -2.87
N HIS A 318 13.13 -12.64 -2.69
CA HIS A 318 14.26 -12.29 -3.58
C HIS A 318 15.63 -12.46 -2.91
N GLY A 319 15.66 -12.86 -1.63
CA GLY A 319 16.89 -12.98 -0.85
C GLY A 319 17.62 -11.64 -0.76
N HIS A 320 16.89 -10.55 -0.53
CA HIS A 320 17.50 -9.27 -0.22
C HIS A 320 18.14 -9.36 1.15
N LEU A 321 19.26 -8.67 1.31
CA LEU A 321 19.88 -8.55 2.61
C LEU A 321 18.91 -7.85 3.57
N ALA A 322 18.90 -8.26 4.83
CA ALA A 322 18.07 -7.68 5.86
C ALA A 322 18.71 -7.89 7.24
N TYR A 323 18.36 -7.01 8.17
CA TYR A 323 18.79 -7.12 9.56
C TYR A 323 17.92 -8.11 10.32
N GLN A 324 18.54 -8.87 11.22
CA GLN A 324 17.83 -9.78 12.11
C GLN A 324 18.40 -9.68 13.52
N PHE A 325 17.53 -9.43 14.50
CA PHE A 325 17.86 -9.67 15.89
C PHE A 325 17.94 -11.17 16.11
N THR A 326 18.98 -11.61 16.80
CA THR A 326 19.22 -13.04 17.03
C THR A 326 18.32 -13.58 18.14
N GLU A 327 18.27 -14.90 18.25
CA GLU A 327 17.72 -15.58 19.44
C GLU A 327 18.29 -15.08 20.77
N ALA A 328 19.54 -14.63 20.79
CA ALA A 328 20.12 -14.05 22.01
C ALA A 328 19.46 -12.72 22.37
N PHE A 329 19.12 -11.90 21.37
CA PHE A 329 18.41 -10.63 21.60
C PHE A 329 16.94 -10.88 21.93
N HIS A 330 16.28 -11.81 21.26
CA HIS A 330 14.89 -12.18 21.56
C HIS A 330 14.71 -12.75 22.98
N LYS A 331 15.75 -13.36 23.56
CA LYS A 331 15.76 -13.74 24.99
C LYS A 331 15.86 -12.55 25.94
N LEU A 332 16.48 -11.45 25.53
CA LEU A 332 16.54 -10.21 26.31
C LEU A 332 15.23 -9.44 26.22
N LEU A 333 14.66 -9.37 25.02
CA LEU A 333 13.37 -8.74 24.76
C LEU A 333 12.70 -9.38 23.54
N PRO A 334 11.65 -10.20 23.74
CA PRO A 334 10.88 -10.76 22.64
C PRO A 334 10.30 -9.65 21.74
N GLN A 335 10.11 -9.96 20.45
CA GLN A 335 9.39 -9.07 19.55
C GLN A 335 7.96 -8.86 20.05
N ARG A 336 7.50 -7.61 20.08
CA ARG A 336 6.15 -7.27 20.52
C ARG A 336 5.18 -7.43 19.33
N ALA A 337 4.07 -8.14 19.53
CA ALA A 337 2.96 -8.12 18.56
C ALA A 337 2.23 -6.78 18.64
N SER A 338 1.68 -6.29 17.53
CA SER A 338 1.09 -4.94 17.44
C SER A 338 -0.04 -4.68 18.46
N GLU A 339 -0.77 -5.73 18.81
CA GLU A 339 -1.91 -5.81 19.72
C GLU A 339 -1.51 -5.94 21.20
N ASP A 340 -0.27 -6.33 21.49
CA ASP A 340 0.19 -6.52 22.86
C ASP A 340 0.36 -5.18 23.58
N PRO A 341 0.05 -5.09 24.88
CA PRO A 341 0.25 -3.85 25.63
C PRO A 341 1.73 -3.44 25.66
N ILE A 342 1.97 -2.13 25.58
CA ILE A 342 3.31 -1.56 25.73
C ILE A 342 3.72 -1.63 27.21
N GLN A 343 4.90 -2.16 27.49
CA GLN A 343 5.45 -2.35 28.84
C GLN A 343 6.74 -1.54 29.02
N GLN A 344 7.21 -1.37 30.25
CA GLN A 344 8.42 -0.57 30.55
C GLN A 344 9.65 -0.98 29.74
N GLN A 345 9.87 -2.28 29.56
CA GLN A 345 10.98 -2.80 28.74
C GLN A 345 10.96 -2.33 27.28
N HIS A 346 9.77 -2.04 26.72
CA HIS A 346 9.64 -1.50 25.36
C HIS A 346 10.08 -0.03 25.30
N PHE A 347 9.72 0.76 26.32
CA PHE A 347 10.22 2.13 26.47
C PHE A 347 11.74 2.13 26.69
N ASP A 348 12.25 1.20 27.49
CA ASP A 348 13.68 1.08 27.75
C ASP A 348 14.50 0.70 26.49
N LEU A 349 13.95 -0.17 25.62
CA LEU A 349 14.53 -0.44 24.31
C LEU A 349 14.50 0.82 23.43
N ALA A 350 13.37 1.52 23.36
CA ALA A 350 13.26 2.77 22.60
C ALA A 350 14.28 3.82 23.05
N ALA A 351 14.47 3.99 24.37
CA ALA A 351 15.51 4.85 24.95
C ALA A 351 16.93 4.40 24.58
N SER A 352 17.19 3.09 24.56
CA SER A 352 18.50 2.52 24.19
C SER A 352 18.84 2.75 22.71
N VAL A 353 17.87 2.55 21.82
CA VAL A 353 18.00 2.77 20.36
C VAL A 353 18.18 4.26 20.06
N GLN A 354 17.41 5.10 20.74
CA GLN A 354 17.49 6.55 20.59
C GLN A 354 18.85 7.09 21.07
N GLU A 355 19.35 6.64 22.22
CA GLU A 355 20.69 7.02 22.72
C GLU A 355 21.80 6.59 21.73
N LEU A 356 21.71 5.39 21.17
CA LEU A 356 22.67 4.93 20.15
C LEU A 356 22.61 5.80 18.89
N THR A 357 21.41 6.17 18.45
CA THR A 357 21.19 7.03 17.26
C THR A 357 21.81 8.41 17.45
N GLU A 358 21.59 9.02 18.62
CA GLU A 358 22.19 10.32 18.99
C GLU A 358 23.72 10.26 18.98
N LYS A 359 24.31 9.24 19.62
CA LYS A 359 25.77 9.08 19.67
C LYS A 359 26.38 8.85 18.29
N THR A 360 25.73 8.03 17.46
CA THR A 360 26.16 7.78 16.09
C THR A 360 26.09 9.04 15.24
N GLY A 361 25.00 9.81 15.32
CA GLY A 361 24.86 11.08 14.61
C GLY A 361 25.94 12.10 15.00
N VAL A 362 26.22 12.23 16.30
CA VAL A 362 27.31 13.10 16.81
C VAL A 362 28.66 12.69 16.25
N GLU A 363 28.97 11.39 16.26
CA GLU A 363 30.27 10.90 15.77
C GLU A 363 30.39 11.05 14.25
N LEU A 364 29.35 10.75 13.48
CA LEU A 364 29.30 10.98 12.04
C LEU A 364 29.63 12.44 11.70
N VAL A 365 28.96 13.39 12.36
CA VAL A 365 29.19 14.82 12.11
C VAL A 365 30.59 15.25 12.54
N ARG A 366 31.08 14.77 13.67
CA ARG A 366 32.44 15.08 14.14
C ARG A 366 33.51 14.64 13.12
N GLN A 367 33.40 13.42 12.63
CA GLN A 367 34.33 12.88 11.62
C GLN A 367 34.14 13.60 10.27
N ALA A 368 32.91 13.95 9.90
CA ALA A 368 32.62 14.70 8.69
C ALA A 368 33.25 16.11 8.72
N ILE A 369 33.13 16.84 9.84
CA ILE A 369 33.79 18.14 10.05
C ILE A 369 35.31 17.99 9.97
N ALA A 370 35.87 16.94 10.59
CA ALA A 370 37.31 16.67 10.52
C ALA A 370 37.79 16.40 9.09
N LEU A 371 36.96 15.74 8.27
CA LEU A 371 37.27 15.39 6.88
C LEU A 371 37.16 16.60 5.93
N THR A 372 36.15 17.46 6.10
CA THR A 372 35.90 18.62 5.23
C THR A 372 36.67 19.86 5.66
N GLY A 373 36.96 19.99 6.97
CA GLY A 373 37.46 21.21 7.60
C GLY A 373 36.40 22.31 7.77
N LEU A 374 35.12 22.00 7.61
CA LEU A 374 34.03 22.99 7.60
C LEU A 374 33.08 22.79 8.81
N PRO A 375 33.00 23.75 9.75
CA PRO A 375 32.25 23.58 11.00
C PRO A 375 30.74 23.87 10.89
N ASN A 376 30.28 24.54 9.83
CA ASN A 376 28.85 24.67 9.54
C ASN A 376 28.32 23.34 8.98
N VAL A 377 27.17 22.88 9.48
CA VAL A 377 26.60 21.58 9.14
C VAL A 377 25.20 21.75 8.55
N ALA A 378 25.00 21.22 7.34
CA ALA A 378 23.67 21.08 6.74
C ALA A 378 23.28 19.60 6.70
N LEU A 379 22.05 19.28 7.11
CA LEU A 379 21.54 17.92 7.34
C LEU A 379 20.28 17.64 6.52
N ALA A 380 20.24 16.45 5.91
CA ALA A 380 19.10 15.86 5.22
C ALA A 380 19.12 14.32 5.33
N GLY A 381 18.19 13.65 4.66
CA GLY A 381 17.90 12.21 4.81
C GLY A 381 16.87 11.95 5.91
N GLY A 382 16.09 10.88 5.80
CA GLY A 382 14.95 10.62 6.69
C GLY A 382 15.29 10.61 8.18
N VAL A 383 16.52 10.22 8.55
CA VAL A 383 16.98 10.21 9.95
C VAL A 383 17.13 11.63 10.52
N ALA A 384 17.36 12.64 9.67
CA ALA A 384 17.45 14.04 10.09
C ALA A 384 16.10 14.63 10.55
N LEU A 385 14.98 13.90 10.40
CA LEU A 385 13.71 14.23 11.08
C LEU A 385 13.74 13.93 12.60
N ASN A 386 14.76 13.24 13.09
CA ASN A 386 14.98 12.94 14.51
C ASN A 386 15.54 14.17 15.24
N GLY A 387 14.64 14.95 15.84
CA GLY A 387 15.01 16.18 16.54
C GLY A 387 15.96 15.97 17.74
N LEU A 388 15.85 14.83 18.43
CA LEU A 388 16.75 14.50 19.54
C LEU A 388 18.19 14.26 19.04
N MET A 389 18.35 13.55 17.92
CA MET A 389 19.65 13.40 17.25
C MET A 389 20.20 14.75 16.80
N ASN A 390 19.38 15.59 16.16
CA ASN A 390 19.80 16.91 15.70
C ASN A 390 20.30 17.79 16.86
N GLU A 391 19.60 17.75 17.99
CA GLU A 391 20.00 18.47 19.20
C GLU A 391 21.29 17.93 19.83
N ALA A 392 21.46 16.60 19.85
CA ALA A 392 22.69 15.96 20.28
C ALA A 392 23.87 16.35 19.39
N ILE A 393 23.69 16.38 18.06
CA ILE A 393 24.68 16.85 17.09
C ILE A 393 25.05 18.30 17.38
N ARG A 394 24.04 19.19 17.46
CA ARG A 394 24.22 20.62 17.68
C ARG A 394 25.06 20.91 18.93
N THR A 395 24.84 20.13 19.99
CA THR A 395 25.50 20.37 21.29
C THR A 395 26.86 19.68 21.43
N ASN A 396 27.06 18.52 20.79
CA ASN A 396 28.18 17.63 21.11
C ASN A 396 29.13 17.30 19.93
N SER A 397 28.81 17.71 18.70
CA SER A 397 29.63 17.39 17.52
C SER A 397 30.76 18.40 17.26
N GLY A 398 30.65 19.61 17.82
CA GLY A 398 31.59 20.71 17.55
C GLY A 398 31.27 21.51 16.30
N CYS A 399 30.03 21.45 15.79
CA CYS A 399 29.57 22.34 14.72
C CYS A 399 29.35 23.77 15.21
N ASP A 400 29.69 24.77 14.39
CA ASP A 400 29.47 26.20 14.67
C ASP A 400 28.02 26.62 14.38
N GLY A 401 27.39 25.97 13.40
CA GLY A 401 26.02 26.23 13.01
C GLY A 401 25.40 24.99 12.37
N ILE A 402 24.12 24.77 12.62
CA ILE A 402 23.36 23.65 12.09
C ILE A 402 22.18 24.16 11.24
N PHE A 403 21.90 23.47 10.15
CA PHE A 403 20.68 23.62 9.37
C PHE A 403 20.14 22.24 9.02
N VAL A 404 18.88 22.00 9.33
CA VAL A 404 18.18 20.76 8.94
C VAL A 404 17.06 21.17 7.99
N TYR A 405 17.01 20.56 6.82
CA TYR A 405 15.96 20.88 5.86
C TYR A 405 14.58 20.43 6.41
N PRO A 406 13.52 21.25 6.35
CA PRO A 406 12.22 20.94 6.96
C PRO A 406 11.55 19.67 6.43
N ALA A 407 11.70 19.41 5.13
CA ALA A 407 11.28 18.18 4.46
C ALA A 407 12.51 17.29 4.23
N ALA A 408 13.20 16.90 5.31
CA ALA A 408 14.47 16.17 5.23
C ALA A 408 14.34 14.74 4.69
N ALA A 409 13.14 14.17 4.66
CA ALA A 409 12.88 12.86 4.07
C ALA A 409 12.84 12.97 2.53
N ASP A 410 12.43 11.88 1.87
CA ASP A 410 12.49 11.72 0.41
C ASP A 410 11.66 12.78 -0.34
N ASP A 411 10.65 13.37 0.30
CA ASP A 411 9.88 14.49 -0.22
C ASP A 411 10.78 15.70 -0.57
N GLY A 412 11.81 15.95 0.25
CA GLY A 412 12.78 17.02 0.01
C GLY A 412 13.65 16.84 -1.24
N CYS A 413 13.80 15.61 -1.74
CA CYS A 413 14.60 15.35 -2.93
C CYS A 413 14.01 16.01 -4.19
N ALA A 414 12.70 16.18 -4.27
CA ALA A 414 12.07 16.90 -5.39
C ALA A 414 12.63 18.32 -5.51
N VAL A 415 12.81 19.02 -4.38
CA VAL A 415 13.40 20.37 -4.35
C VAL A 415 14.89 20.32 -4.68
N GLY A 416 15.63 19.38 -4.08
CA GLY A 416 17.06 19.25 -4.29
C GLY A 416 17.45 18.96 -5.73
N ALA A 417 16.75 18.03 -6.39
CA ALA A 417 16.98 17.71 -7.80
C ALA A 417 16.75 18.93 -8.70
N ALA A 418 15.67 19.68 -8.46
CA ALA A 418 15.39 20.91 -9.20
C ALA A 418 16.44 22.00 -8.96
N GLN A 419 16.96 22.13 -7.74
CA GLN A 419 18.04 23.06 -7.41
C GLN A 419 19.37 22.66 -8.07
N LEU A 420 19.69 21.37 -8.18
CA LEU A 420 20.86 20.89 -8.92
C LEU A 420 20.78 21.25 -10.41
N ALA A 421 19.65 20.94 -11.06
CA ALA A 421 19.43 21.32 -12.46
C ALA A 421 19.48 22.83 -12.68
N ALA A 422 18.86 23.61 -11.78
CA ALA A 422 18.93 25.07 -11.83
C ALA A 422 20.40 25.55 -11.71
N ASN A 423 21.16 25.00 -10.76
CA ASN A 423 22.56 25.36 -10.52
C ASN A 423 23.51 25.01 -11.68
N GLU A 424 23.26 23.89 -12.37
CA GLU A 424 23.99 23.54 -13.60
C GLU A 424 23.73 24.52 -14.74
N SER A 425 22.49 25.01 -14.86
CA SER A 425 22.14 26.02 -15.88
C SER A 425 22.66 27.41 -15.49
N HIS A 426 22.51 27.80 -14.23
CA HIS A 426 22.90 29.09 -13.68
C HIS A 426 23.29 28.94 -12.20
N PRO A 427 24.44 29.47 -11.75
CA PRO A 427 24.79 29.44 -10.33
C PRO A 427 23.68 30.05 -9.47
N ILE A 428 23.08 29.25 -8.58
CA ILE A 428 21.97 29.69 -7.75
C ILE A 428 22.44 30.28 -6.42
N SER A 429 21.58 31.11 -5.81
CA SER A 429 21.89 31.72 -4.53
C SER A 429 21.64 30.73 -3.39
N ARG A 430 22.51 30.78 -2.36
CA ARG A 430 22.26 30.06 -1.10
C ARG A 430 21.49 31.01 -0.19
N GLN A 431 20.19 30.78 -0.03
CA GLN A 431 19.36 31.60 0.83
C GLN A 431 18.87 30.76 2.00
N ARG A 432 19.07 31.26 3.22
CA ARG A 432 18.52 30.59 4.40
C ARG A 432 16.99 30.71 4.34
N ILE A 433 16.32 29.59 4.14
CA ILE A 433 14.87 29.56 4.29
C ILE A 433 14.53 29.63 5.77
N LYS A 434 13.44 30.32 6.06
CA LYS A 434 12.89 30.44 7.42
C LYS A 434 11.43 29.97 7.52
N SER A 435 10.86 29.60 6.40
CA SER A 435 9.55 28.96 6.29
C SER A 435 9.59 27.92 5.16
N CYS A 436 8.68 26.94 5.23
CA CYS A 436 8.46 25.97 4.17
C CYS A 436 7.00 26.03 3.66
N TYR A 437 6.39 27.22 3.68
CA TYR A 437 5.03 27.42 3.17
C TYR A 437 5.03 27.39 1.63
N PHE A 438 5.28 26.21 1.06
CA PHE A 438 5.47 25.96 -0.37
C PHE A 438 4.26 25.28 -1.03
N GLY A 439 3.33 24.73 -0.24
CA GLY A 439 2.18 23.99 -0.76
C GLY A 439 1.03 24.89 -1.23
N HIS A 440 -0.15 24.27 -1.30
CA HIS A 440 -1.39 24.88 -1.77
C HIS A 440 -1.78 26.11 -0.95
N GLU A 441 -2.24 27.16 -1.63
CA GLU A 441 -2.73 28.39 -1.00
C GLU A 441 -4.25 28.35 -0.86
N VAL A 442 -4.75 28.34 0.38
CA VAL A 442 -6.18 28.52 0.62
C VAL A 442 -6.52 30.00 0.53
N THR A 443 -7.13 30.39 -0.58
CA THR A 443 -7.56 31.77 -0.83
C THR A 443 -8.92 32.08 -0.19
N ASP A 444 -9.22 33.36 0.04
CA ASP A 444 -10.55 33.78 0.54
C ASP A 444 -11.69 33.31 -0.38
N ALA A 445 -11.44 33.31 -1.71
CA ALA A 445 -12.39 32.83 -2.70
C ALA A 445 -12.64 31.32 -2.59
N GLU A 446 -11.59 30.51 -2.42
CA GLU A 446 -11.71 29.06 -2.21
C GLU A 446 -12.46 28.74 -0.91
N ALA A 447 -12.11 29.44 0.18
CA ALA A 447 -12.76 29.28 1.48
C ALA A 447 -14.25 29.62 1.40
N ALA A 448 -14.60 30.80 0.87
CA ALA A 448 -15.97 31.27 0.74
C ALA A 448 -16.81 30.34 -0.16
N GLU A 449 -16.25 29.90 -1.29
CA GLU A 449 -16.92 28.99 -2.20
C GLU A 449 -17.17 27.62 -1.54
N THR A 450 -16.19 27.09 -0.81
CA THR A 450 -16.31 25.83 -0.08
C THR A 450 -17.40 25.91 0.99
N ILE A 451 -17.41 26.97 1.80
CA ILE A 451 -18.42 27.23 2.84
C ILE A 451 -19.82 27.30 2.22
N ARG A 452 -19.96 28.06 1.12
CA ARG A 452 -21.22 28.23 0.40
C ARG A 452 -21.72 26.90 -0.18
N ARG A 453 -20.85 26.15 -0.88
CA ARG A 453 -21.18 24.85 -1.49
C ARG A 453 -21.61 23.83 -0.45
N ARG A 454 -20.93 23.80 0.70
CA ARG A 454 -21.22 22.87 1.80
C ARG A 454 -22.33 23.35 2.75
N ASN A 455 -22.93 24.52 2.47
CA ASN A 455 -24.01 25.11 3.25
C ASN A 455 -23.65 25.26 4.74
N VAL A 456 -22.43 25.72 5.00
CA VAL A 456 -21.87 25.91 6.36
C VAL A 456 -22.15 27.33 6.83
N ARG A 457 -22.61 27.48 8.07
CA ARG A 457 -22.70 28.77 8.74
C ARG A 457 -21.31 29.19 9.18
N ALA A 458 -20.86 30.33 8.67
CA ALA A 458 -19.61 30.94 9.03
C ALA A 458 -19.85 32.43 9.33
N THR A 459 -19.08 32.98 10.27
CA THR A 459 -18.98 34.42 10.51
C THR A 459 -17.60 34.91 10.08
N ARG A 460 -17.43 36.22 9.96
CA ARG A 460 -16.13 36.85 9.66
C ARG A 460 -15.88 37.90 10.73
N PRO A 461 -15.12 37.60 11.80
CA PRO A 461 -14.86 38.55 12.88
C PRO A 461 -13.95 39.68 12.39
N ASP A 462 -13.96 40.82 13.10
CA ASP A 462 -13.09 41.96 12.79
C ASP A 462 -11.59 41.59 12.85
N SER A 463 -11.24 40.66 13.74
CA SER A 463 -9.91 40.05 13.83
C SER A 463 -10.04 38.56 14.11
N ILE A 464 -9.68 37.73 13.12
CA ILE A 464 -9.64 36.27 13.27
C ILE A 464 -8.58 35.86 14.30
N HIS A 465 -7.46 36.59 14.39
CA HIS A 465 -6.39 36.29 15.34
C HIS A 465 -6.84 36.46 16.80
N GLU A 466 -7.58 37.54 17.08
CA GLU A 466 -8.16 37.76 18.41
C GLU A 466 -9.22 36.72 18.77
N GLU A 467 -10.05 36.33 17.81
CA GLU A 467 -11.09 35.33 18.02
C GLU A 467 -10.49 33.96 18.35
N ILE A 468 -9.46 33.55 17.58
CA ILE A 468 -8.67 32.34 17.88
C ILE A 468 -8.06 32.46 19.29
N ALA A 469 -7.40 33.58 19.61
CA ALA A 469 -6.77 33.76 20.92
C ALA A 469 -7.77 33.68 22.09
N ARG A 470 -8.97 34.27 21.95
CA ARG A 470 -10.06 34.17 22.94
C ARG A 470 -10.52 32.72 23.11
N ALA A 471 -10.81 32.03 22.02
CA ALA A 471 -11.22 30.62 22.07
C ALA A 471 -10.16 29.74 22.75
N LEU A 472 -8.89 29.93 22.42
CA LEU A 472 -7.79 29.23 23.08
C LEU A 472 -7.71 29.56 24.57
N ALA A 473 -7.86 30.83 24.96
CA ALA A 473 -7.88 31.26 26.37
C ALA A 473 -9.03 30.61 27.15
N ASP A 474 -10.19 30.41 26.51
CA ASP A 474 -11.35 29.70 27.05
C ASP A 474 -11.21 28.17 27.05
N GLY A 475 -10.02 27.65 26.71
CA GLY A 475 -9.71 26.22 26.72
C GLY A 475 -10.31 25.44 25.54
N LYS A 476 -10.66 26.13 24.44
CA LYS A 476 -11.18 25.51 23.22
C LYS A 476 -10.05 25.09 22.29
N ILE A 477 -10.33 24.10 21.45
CA ILE A 477 -9.43 23.59 20.41
C ILE A 477 -9.84 24.23 19.09
N VAL A 478 -8.89 24.90 18.44
CA VAL A 478 -9.13 25.60 17.17
C VAL A 478 -8.35 24.92 16.06
N ALA A 479 -9.07 24.38 15.08
CA ALA A 479 -8.49 23.96 13.83
C ALA A 479 -8.26 25.17 12.92
N ARG A 480 -7.13 25.20 12.22
CA ARG A 480 -6.71 26.35 11.42
C ARG A 480 -6.20 25.89 10.06
N CYS A 481 -6.79 26.43 9.01
CA CYS A 481 -6.39 26.25 7.63
C CYS A 481 -6.34 27.62 6.93
N THR A 482 -5.14 28.13 6.64
CA THR A 482 -4.99 29.42 5.93
C THR A 482 -3.74 29.47 5.08
N SER A 483 -3.72 30.34 4.08
CA SER A 483 -2.53 30.67 3.28
C SER A 483 -1.87 29.40 2.70
N ARG A 484 -0.60 29.52 2.31
CA ARG A 484 0.19 28.43 1.73
C ARG A 484 0.51 27.34 2.75
N ALA A 485 0.22 26.09 2.41
CA ALA A 485 0.52 24.94 3.26
C ALA A 485 2.03 24.72 3.47
N GLU A 486 2.37 24.16 4.63
CA GLU A 486 3.72 23.67 4.95
C GLU A 486 4.11 22.48 4.06
N PHE A 487 5.35 22.47 3.59
CA PHE A 487 5.98 21.32 2.94
C PHE A 487 6.85 20.55 3.94
N GLY A 488 6.70 19.24 3.99
CA GLY A 488 7.28 18.36 5.00
C GLY A 488 6.26 17.83 6.03
N PRO A 489 6.70 17.04 7.00
CA PRO A 489 5.82 16.27 7.89
C PRO A 489 5.30 17.04 9.12
N ARG A 490 5.62 18.34 9.25
CA ARG A 490 5.27 19.16 10.43
C ARG A 490 4.27 20.25 10.03
N ALA A 491 3.21 20.39 10.82
CA ALA A 491 2.40 21.59 10.79
C ALA A 491 3.07 22.70 11.60
N LEU A 492 3.16 23.89 11.00
CA LEU A 492 3.90 25.05 11.49
C LEU A 492 3.00 26.29 11.60
N GLY A 493 1.68 26.08 11.65
CA GLY A 493 0.69 27.11 11.93
C GLY A 493 -0.37 27.26 10.83
N HIS A 494 -0.12 26.79 9.61
CA HIS A 494 -1.00 26.97 8.46
C HIS A 494 -2.00 25.83 8.27
N ARG A 495 -1.63 24.61 8.64
CA ARG A 495 -2.52 23.42 8.68
C ARG A 495 -2.46 22.77 10.06
N SER A 496 -2.94 23.50 11.05
CA SER A 496 -2.66 23.25 12.47
C SER A 496 -3.92 23.12 13.32
N LEU A 497 -3.81 22.31 14.37
CA LEU A 497 -4.67 22.37 15.54
C LEU A 497 -3.94 23.15 16.63
N LEU A 498 -4.60 24.17 17.15
CA LEU A 498 -4.10 25.03 18.20
C LEU A 498 -4.88 24.78 19.50
N ALA A 499 -4.18 24.78 20.63
CA ALA A 499 -4.77 24.57 21.95
C ALA A 499 -3.98 25.27 23.07
N HIS A 500 -4.61 25.44 24.22
CA HIS A 500 -4.03 26.09 25.40
C HIS A 500 -2.98 25.18 26.09
N PRO A 501 -1.70 25.61 26.24
CA PRO A 501 -0.66 24.74 26.80
C PRO A 501 -0.63 24.68 28.33
N GLY A 502 -1.25 25.66 29.00
CA GLY A 502 -1.28 25.77 30.47
C GLY A 502 -2.42 25.07 31.19
N LEU A 503 -3.34 24.40 30.47
CA LEU A 503 -4.44 23.66 31.10
C LEU A 503 -3.98 22.23 31.36
N GLU A 504 -4.00 21.80 32.61
CA GLU A 504 -3.46 20.50 33.05
C GLU A 504 -4.01 19.33 32.23
N THR A 505 -5.30 19.35 31.91
CA THR A 505 -6.00 18.29 31.18
C THR A 505 -5.93 18.40 29.66
N MET A 506 -5.28 19.42 29.08
CA MET A 506 -5.34 19.66 27.63
C MET A 506 -4.66 18.56 26.83
N LYS A 507 -3.60 17.95 27.36
CA LYS A 507 -2.91 16.84 26.69
C LYS A 507 -3.83 15.64 26.56
N GLU A 508 -4.50 15.26 27.64
CA GLU A 508 -5.50 14.18 27.67
C GLU A 508 -6.69 14.53 26.79
N THR A 509 -7.15 15.78 26.83
CA THR A 509 -8.27 16.28 26.03
C THR A 509 -7.98 16.15 24.53
N LEU A 510 -6.82 16.59 24.06
CA LEU A 510 -6.43 16.47 22.65
C LEU A 510 -6.27 15.01 22.21
N ASN A 511 -5.66 14.16 23.06
CA ASN A 511 -5.51 12.75 22.75
C ASN A 511 -6.85 12.01 22.71
N ALA A 512 -7.77 12.33 23.63
CA ALA A 512 -9.08 11.67 23.75
C ALA A 512 -10.11 12.15 22.72
N ARG A 513 -10.21 13.47 22.50
CA ARG A 513 -11.21 14.07 21.61
C ARG A 513 -10.79 14.04 20.14
N VAL A 514 -9.50 14.28 19.87
CA VAL A 514 -9.06 14.63 18.52
C VAL A 514 -8.18 13.57 17.87
N LYS A 515 -7.18 13.10 18.60
CA LYS A 515 -6.08 12.32 18.00
C LYS A 515 -6.21 10.81 18.15
N HIS A 516 -6.99 10.33 19.12
CA HIS A 516 -7.23 8.92 19.42
C HIS A 516 -5.94 8.08 19.37
N ARG A 517 -4.90 8.58 20.04
CA ARG A 517 -3.52 8.10 19.92
C ARG A 517 -2.88 7.76 21.26
N GLU A 518 -1.71 7.14 21.20
CA GLU A 518 -0.96 6.69 22.37
C GLU A 518 -0.55 7.87 23.28
N GLU A 519 -0.63 7.70 24.61
CA GLU A 519 -0.42 8.77 25.60
C GLU A 519 1.00 9.37 25.61
N PHE A 520 1.99 8.60 25.19
CA PHE A 520 3.39 9.03 25.14
C PHE A 520 3.69 9.98 23.98
N ARG A 521 2.76 10.18 23.02
CA ARG A 521 2.97 11.08 21.88
C ARG A 521 2.98 12.54 22.37
N PRO A 522 4.08 13.28 22.21
CA PRO A 522 4.15 14.66 22.67
C PRO A 522 3.37 15.63 21.77
N PHE A 523 3.10 16.81 22.31
CA PHE A 523 2.65 17.99 21.57
C PHE A 523 3.76 19.04 21.54
N ALA A 524 3.86 19.79 20.44
CA ALA A 524 4.92 20.76 20.25
C ALA A 524 4.45 22.17 20.63
N PRO A 525 5.29 22.97 21.32
CA PRO A 525 5.01 24.38 21.55
C PRO A 525 5.37 25.24 20.34
N ALA A 526 4.47 26.15 19.96
CA ALA A 526 4.79 27.32 19.14
C ALA A 526 4.93 28.54 20.05
N CYS A 527 6.13 29.14 20.08
CA CYS A 527 6.50 30.20 21.00
C CYS A 527 7.06 31.42 20.26
N LEU A 528 6.70 32.63 20.71
CA LEU A 528 7.29 33.86 20.19
C LEU A 528 8.81 33.84 20.33
N ARG A 529 9.52 34.15 19.24
CA ARG A 529 10.98 34.08 19.15
C ARG A 529 11.68 34.88 20.22
N GLU A 530 11.16 36.06 20.55
CA GLU A 530 11.69 36.98 21.54
C GLU A 530 11.45 36.51 22.98
N ARG A 531 10.58 35.51 23.20
CA ARG A 531 10.26 34.95 24.52
C ARG A 531 10.74 33.53 24.72
N VAL A 532 11.19 32.85 23.65
CA VAL A 532 11.52 31.42 23.70
C VAL A 532 12.55 31.07 24.78
N SER A 533 13.60 31.89 24.97
CA SER A 533 14.65 31.63 25.96
C SER A 533 14.18 31.79 27.42
N ASP A 534 13.04 32.45 27.68
CA ASP A 534 12.43 32.51 29.02
C ASP A 534 11.81 31.16 29.44
N PHE A 535 11.47 30.33 28.45
CA PHE A 535 10.71 29.10 28.61
C PHE A 535 11.52 27.85 28.27
N PHE A 536 12.48 27.95 27.34
CA PHE A 536 13.27 26.81 26.91
C PHE A 536 14.76 27.16 26.89
N GLU A 537 15.61 26.17 27.09
CA GLU A 537 17.06 26.29 26.93
C GLU A 537 17.42 26.19 25.44
N ILE A 538 16.93 27.16 24.67
CA ILE A 538 17.22 27.33 23.26
C ILE A 538 17.39 28.83 22.97
N HIS A 539 18.45 29.16 22.23
CA HIS A 539 18.81 30.54 21.91
C HIS A 539 18.70 30.86 20.42
N GLU A 540 18.68 29.82 19.59
CA GLU A 540 18.60 29.89 18.13
C GLU A 540 17.14 29.83 17.65
N GLU A 541 16.93 30.21 16.39
CA GLU A 541 15.65 29.99 15.72
C GLU A 541 15.44 28.49 15.43
N SER A 542 14.25 27.98 15.77
CA SER A 542 13.80 26.63 15.42
C SER A 542 12.43 26.74 14.72
N PRO A 543 12.36 27.28 13.49
CA PRO A 543 11.08 27.53 12.82
C PRO A 543 10.37 26.24 12.37
N PHE A 544 11.08 25.11 12.31
CA PHE A 544 10.62 23.87 11.67
C PHE A 544 10.29 22.72 12.64
N MET A 545 10.35 22.94 13.96
CA MET A 545 10.22 21.87 14.96
C MET A 545 11.25 20.74 14.78
N LEU A 546 12.49 21.08 14.42
CA LEU A 546 13.57 20.10 14.21
C LEU A 546 14.69 20.16 15.25
N LEU A 547 14.61 21.10 16.20
CA LEU A 547 15.48 21.20 17.37
C LEU A 547 14.67 20.95 18.65
N ILE A 548 15.35 20.44 19.68
CA ILE A 548 14.77 20.10 20.97
C ILE A 548 15.33 21.05 22.03
N GLY A 549 14.45 21.69 22.80
CA GLY A 549 14.85 22.54 23.92
C GLY A 549 14.52 21.87 25.25
N GLN A 550 15.40 22.01 26.24
CA GLN A 550 15.06 21.68 27.62
C GLN A 550 14.04 22.70 28.15
N ALA A 551 12.94 22.23 28.73
CA ALA A 551 11.99 23.12 29.36
C ALA A 551 12.61 23.75 30.61
N ARG A 552 12.39 25.05 30.81
CA ARG A 552 12.70 25.72 32.07
C ARG A 552 11.58 25.47 33.09
N GLU A 553 11.85 25.78 34.35
CA GLU A 553 10.87 25.66 35.43
C GLU A 553 9.59 26.45 35.13
N LYS A 554 9.74 27.64 34.57
CA LYS A 554 8.62 28.49 34.14
C LYS A 554 7.67 27.75 33.19
N THR A 555 8.20 27.00 32.23
CA THR A 555 7.40 26.20 31.28
C THR A 555 6.73 25.03 31.95
N ARG A 556 7.46 24.28 32.79
CA ARG A 556 6.88 23.17 33.54
C ARG A 556 5.68 23.59 34.38
N ASN A 557 5.71 24.81 34.92
CA ASN A 557 4.64 25.33 35.77
C ASN A 557 3.49 25.96 34.97
N LEU A 558 3.79 26.68 33.88
CA LEU A 558 2.81 27.50 33.16
C LEU A 558 2.29 26.87 31.87
N ALA A 559 3.02 25.89 31.31
CA ALA A 559 2.73 25.25 30.04
C ALA A 559 3.09 23.74 30.08
N PRO A 560 2.61 22.95 31.06
CA PRO A 560 3.02 21.56 31.22
C PRO A 560 2.63 20.66 30.04
N SER A 561 1.56 20.97 29.29
CA SER A 561 1.05 20.11 28.22
C SER A 561 1.97 19.98 27.00
N VAL A 562 2.98 20.85 26.88
CA VAL A 562 4.01 20.83 25.81
C VAL A 562 5.35 20.26 26.27
N VAL A 563 5.46 19.85 27.54
CA VAL A 563 6.69 19.29 28.10
C VAL A 563 6.62 17.77 28.08
N HIS A 564 7.67 17.14 27.58
CA HIS A 564 7.82 15.69 27.52
C HIS A 564 8.18 15.12 28.89
N ALA A 565 8.06 13.79 29.06
CA ALA A 565 8.35 13.12 30.32
C ALA A 565 9.80 13.30 30.81
N ASP A 566 10.75 13.50 29.90
CA ASP A 566 12.16 13.77 30.17
C ASP A 566 12.49 15.27 30.39
N GLY A 567 11.46 16.14 30.39
CA GLY A 567 11.62 17.58 30.56
C GLY A 567 11.95 18.34 29.28
N THR A 568 11.99 17.69 28.12
CA THR A 568 12.26 18.33 26.83
C THR A 568 10.99 18.85 26.14
N ALA A 569 11.14 19.65 25.10
CA ALA A 569 10.07 20.03 24.18
C ALA A 569 10.62 20.27 22.77
N ARG A 570 9.83 19.92 21.75
CA ARG A 570 10.16 20.19 20.34
C ARG A 570 9.62 21.55 19.89
N VAL A 571 10.43 22.58 20.07
CA VAL A 571 9.98 23.98 19.98
C VAL A 571 9.91 24.47 18.54
N GLN A 572 8.81 25.14 18.20
CA GLN A 572 8.70 26.03 17.06
C GLN A 572 8.88 27.49 17.52
N THR A 573 9.89 28.19 17.01
CA THR A 573 9.99 29.64 17.18
C THR A 573 9.15 30.36 16.13
N VAL A 574 8.32 31.30 16.55
CA VAL A 574 7.43 32.09 15.70
C VAL A 574 7.93 33.52 15.66
N CYS A 575 8.16 34.01 14.45
CA CYS A 575 8.61 35.37 14.15
C CYS A 575 7.54 36.08 13.31
N GLN A 576 7.38 37.39 13.51
CA GLN A 576 6.38 38.18 12.78
C GLN A 576 6.62 38.17 11.27
N THR A 577 7.88 38.23 10.83
CA THR A 577 8.25 38.34 9.40
C THR A 577 7.96 37.08 8.60
N GLU A 578 7.99 35.91 9.23
CA GLU A 578 7.85 34.61 8.57
C GLU A 578 6.44 34.04 8.69
N ASN A 579 5.75 34.31 9.82
CA ASN A 579 4.36 33.92 10.03
C ASN A 579 3.66 34.96 10.92
N GLU A 580 3.23 36.06 10.29
CA GLU A 580 2.54 37.14 10.98
C GLU A 580 1.23 36.67 11.63
N ASP A 581 0.47 35.81 10.97
CA ASP A 581 -0.82 35.33 11.50
C ASP A 581 -0.66 34.58 12.83
N LEU A 582 0.26 33.61 12.88
CA LEU A 582 0.51 32.85 14.11
C LEU A 582 1.16 33.73 15.18
N TYR A 583 2.03 34.67 14.77
CA TYR A 583 2.61 35.65 15.67
C TYR A 583 1.51 36.48 16.37
N GLN A 584 0.58 37.06 15.61
CA GLN A 584 -0.53 37.84 16.16
C GLN A 584 -1.43 37.00 17.08
N ILE A 585 -1.78 35.77 16.69
CA ILE A 585 -2.55 34.86 17.54
C ILE A 585 -1.87 34.67 18.90
N ILE A 586 -0.56 34.34 18.91
CA ILE A 586 0.17 34.11 20.15
C ILE A 586 0.33 35.41 20.95
N THR A 587 0.55 36.55 20.30
CA THR A 587 0.61 37.86 20.98
C THR A 587 -0.71 38.21 21.66
N HIS A 588 -1.85 37.99 21.00
CA HIS A 588 -3.17 38.21 21.60
C HIS A 588 -3.44 37.19 22.72
N PHE A 589 -3.05 35.94 22.52
CA PHE A 589 -3.16 34.90 23.55
C PHE A 589 -2.31 35.23 24.79
N GLU A 590 -1.10 35.77 24.60
CA GLU A 590 -0.25 36.26 25.69
C GLU A 590 -0.91 37.41 26.45
N LYS A 591 -1.56 38.36 25.77
CA LYS A 591 -2.27 39.46 26.44
C LYS A 591 -3.40 38.94 27.34
N LEU A 592 -4.05 37.84 26.95
CA LEU A 592 -5.18 37.25 27.69
C LEU A 592 -4.71 36.34 28.84
N THR A 593 -3.64 35.57 28.64
CA THR A 593 -3.25 34.47 29.54
C THR A 593 -1.90 34.69 30.24
N GLY A 594 -1.09 35.63 29.75
CA GLY A 594 0.31 35.80 30.14
C GLY A 594 1.27 34.79 29.51
N LEU A 595 0.81 33.93 28.59
CA LEU A 595 1.60 32.88 27.95
C LEU A 595 1.94 33.23 26.49
N PRO A 596 3.23 33.37 26.11
CA PRO A 596 3.65 33.55 24.72
C PRO A 596 3.84 32.21 24.00
N ILE A 597 3.01 31.21 24.33
CA ILE A 597 3.11 29.83 23.84
C ILE A 597 1.71 29.31 23.54
N VAL A 598 1.55 28.60 22.43
CA VAL A 598 0.39 27.74 22.16
C VAL A 598 0.83 26.32 21.83
N ILE A 599 -0.03 25.34 22.05
CA ILE A 599 0.15 24.01 21.46
C ILE A 599 -0.05 24.16 19.94
N ASN A 600 0.87 23.61 19.16
CA ASN A 600 0.70 23.42 17.72
C ASN A 600 0.88 21.94 17.36
N THR A 601 -0.13 21.34 16.74
CA THR A 601 -0.05 19.99 16.20
C THR A 601 -0.71 19.91 14.84
N SER A 602 -0.43 18.84 14.09
CA SER A 602 -0.92 18.68 12.72
C SER A 602 -2.44 18.66 12.65
N PHE A 603 -3.03 19.28 11.63
CA PHE A 603 -4.45 19.17 11.37
C PHE A 603 -4.71 17.93 10.51
N ASN A 604 -4.98 16.81 11.20
CA ASN A 604 -5.33 15.50 10.66
C ASN A 604 -5.77 14.54 11.78
N VAL A 605 -6.38 13.41 11.42
CA VAL A 605 -6.55 12.24 12.30
C VAL A 605 -5.53 11.14 12.02
N ASN A 606 -5.53 10.07 12.82
CA ASN A 606 -4.68 8.91 12.56
C ASN A 606 -5.04 8.26 11.21
N GLY A 607 -4.05 7.93 10.39
CA GLY A 607 -4.25 7.38 9.04
C GLY A 607 -4.54 8.42 7.95
N GLU A 608 -4.65 9.69 8.30
CA GLU A 608 -4.88 10.81 7.38
C GLU A 608 -3.60 11.64 7.18
N ALA A 609 -3.33 12.07 5.95
CA ALA A 609 -2.30 13.09 5.69
C ALA A 609 -2.77 14.46 6.21
N ILE A 610 -1.85 15.41 6.46
CA ILE A 610 -2.23 16.78 6.82
C ILE A 610 -3.16 17.35 5.73
N VAL A 611 -4.21 18.05 6.16
CA VAL A 611 -5.15 18.71 5.23
C VAL A 611 -4.43 19.73 4.36
N ASP A 612 -4.84 19.86 3.10
CA ASP A 612 -4.17 20.75 2.15
C ASP A 612 -5.10 21.86 1.64
N THR A 613 -6.31 21.49 1.22
CA THR A 613 -7.35 22.39 0.67
C THR A 613 -8.38 22.84 1.72
N ALA A 614 -9.20 23.85 1.37
CA ALA A 614 -10.34 24.27 2.19
C ALA A 614 -11.37 23.14 2.38
N GLU A 615 -11.55 22.31 1.35
CA GLU A 615 -12.46 21.17 1.40
C GLU A 615 -11.93 20.10 2.36
N ASP A 616 -10.63 19.76 2.28
CA ASP A 616 -10.02 18.82 3.23
C ASP A 616 -10.18 19.32 4.67
N ALA A 617 -9.90 20.59 4.92
CA ALA A 617 -10.01 21.19 6.25
C ALA A 617 -11.44 21.14 6.80
N LEU A 618 -12.46 21.35 5.96
CA LEU A 618 -13.85 21.31 6.39
C LEU A 618 -14.32 19.87 6.66
N GLU A 619 -13.86 18.90 5.86
CA GLU A 619 -14.13 17.47 6.07
C GLU A 619 -13.48 16.95 7.35
N SER A 620 -12.18 17.22 7.56
CA SER A 620 -11.48 16.83 8.78
C SER A 620 -12.04 17.56 9.98
N PHE A 621 -12.36 18.86 9.85
CA PHE A 621 -13.08 19.57 10.88
C PHE A 621 -14.34 18.80 11.22
N GLY A 622 -15.21 18.49 10.26
CA GLY A 622 -16.45 17.75 10.47
C GLY A 622 -16.31 16.44 11.22
N TYR A 623 -15.30 15.63 10.89
CA TYR A 623 -15.06 14.36 11.55
C TYR A 623 -14.49 14.49 12.98
N MET A 624 -13.65 15.50 13.22
CA MET A 624 -12.92 15.66 14.48
C MET A 624 -13.77 16.33 15.57
N ASP A 625 -13.60 15.92 16.83
CA ASP A 625 -14.15 16.64 17.99
C ASP A 625 -13.26 17.83 18.37
N VAL A 626 -13.32 18.86 17.53
CA VAL A 626 -12.70 20.18 17.70
C VAL A 626 -13.79 21.24 17.78
N ASP A 627 -13.53 22.33 18.50
CA ASP A 627 -14.57 23.31 18.84
C ASP A 627 -14.83 24.30 17.67
N TYR A 628 -13.76 24.77 17.03
CA TYR A 628 -13.83 25.77 15.96
C TYR A 628 -12.90 25.45 14.80
N LEU A 629 -13.27 25.93 13.60
CA LEU A 629 -12.41 26.02 12.44
C LEU A 629 -12.25 27.49 12.02
N ALA A 630 -11.00 27.95 11.98
CA ALA A 630 -10.60 29.17 11.29
C ALA A 630 -10.12 28.79 9.88
N LEU A 631 -10.96 29.07 8.88
CA LEU A 631 -10.70 28.80 7.46
C LEU A 631 -10.48 30.12 6.72
N GLY A 632 -9.23 30.52 6.53
CA GLY A 632 -8.94 31.92 6.22
C GLY A 632 -9.41 32.84 7.35
N ASP A 633 -10.10 33.91 6.99
CA ASP A 633 -10.76 34.82 7.94
C ASP A 633 -12.15 34.33 8.38
N HIS A 634 -12.62 33.18 7.89
CA HIS A 634 -13.92 32.65 8.24
C HIS A 634 -13.86 31.86 9.55
N TRP A 635 -14.75 32.21 10.47
CA TRP A 635 -14.92 31.54 11.75
C TRP A 635 -16.12 30.60 11.69
N ILE A 636 -15.88 29.31 11.95
CA ILE A 636 -16.89 28.26 11.87
C ILE A 636 -16.98 27.58 13.24
N SER A 637 -18.14 27.70 13.87
CA SER A 637 -18.47 27.01 15.12
C SER A 637 -19.02 25.62 14.84
N LYS A 638 -18.52 24.62 15.59
CA LYS A 638 -19.09 23.27 15.55
C LYS A 638 -20.54 23.26 16.05
N GLU A 639 -20.82 24.00 17.12
CA GLU A 639 -22.15 24.06 17.76
C GLU A 639 -23.22 24.63 16.83
N GLU A 640 -22.87 25.63 16.03
CA GLU A 640 -23.79 26.24 15.06
C GLU A 640 -23.98 25.41 13.79
N ASN A 641 -23.14 24.40 13.60
CA ASN A 641 -23.09 23.55 12.42
C ASN A 641 -23.14 22.04 12.77
N PRO A 642 -24.14 21.58 13.53
CA PRO A 642 -24.21 20.17 13.97
C PRO A 642 -24.35 19.20 12.79
N SER A 643 -24.82 19.66 11.63
CA SER A 643 -24.98 18.85 10.41
C SER A 643 -23.68 18.57 9.67
N ILE A 644 -22.55 19.21 10.01
CA ILE A 644 -21.22 18.92 9.43
C ILE A 644 -20.61 17.66 10.07
N LEU A 645 -21.29 17.03 11.04
CA LEU A 645 -20.93 15.75 11.66
C LEU A 645 -21.63 14.58 10.92
N PRO A 646 -21.22 14.14 9.71
CA PRO A 646 -21.72 12.87 9.24
C PRO A 646 -21.19 11.79 10.19
N GLU A 647 -22.09 10.94 10.74
CA GLU A 647 -21.70 9.75 11.50
C GLU A 647 -21.06 8.74 10.54
N LEU A 648 -19.78 8.98 10.21
CA LEU A 648 -18.94 8.06 9.47
C LEU A 648 -17.95 7.46 10.46
N ASN A 649 -17.74 6.14 10.38
CA ASN A 649 -16.56 5.55 11.00
C ASN A 649 -15.28 6.05 10.30
N SER A 650 -14.14 5.73 10.90
CA SER A 650 -12.82 6.16 10.42
C SER A 650 -12.53 5.74 8.98
N ASP A 651 -12.91 4.53 8.58
CA ASP A 651 -12.56 3.99 7.27
C ASP A 651 -13.36 4.67 6.15
N ASN A 652 -14.66 4.86 6.37
CA ASN A 652 -15.52 5.64 5.47
C ASN A 652 -15.03 7.07 5.35
N TYR A 653 -14.67 7.72 6.46
CA TYR A 653 -14.14 9.08 6.43
C TYR A 653 -12.84 9.19 5.62
N LEU A 654 -11.85 8.34 5.92
CA LEU A 654 -10.55 8.35 5.23
C LEU A 654 -10.65 8.02 3.74
N SER A 655 -11.70 7.29 3.33
CA SER A 655 -11.95 6.95 1.94
C SER A 655 -12.43 8.13 1.09
N ILE A 656 -13.08 9.15 1.68
CA ILE A 656 -13.66 10.28 0.92
C ILE A 656 -12.59 11.02 0.13
N ARG A 657 -11.51 11.44 0.78
CA ARG A 657 -10.41 12.16 0.12
C ARG A 657 -9.67 11.27 -0.89
N LYS A 658 -9.49 9.98 -0.57
CA LYS A 658 -8.91 8.99 -1.50
C LYS A 658 -9.76 8.85 -2.77
N GLN A 659 -11.09 8.81 -2.61
CA GLN A 659 -12.04 8.71 -3.71
C GLN A 659 -12.04 9.99 -4.56
N ARG A 660 -12.06 11.17 -3.90
CA ARG A 660 -11.96 12.47 -4.58
C ARG A 660 -10.70 12.56 -5.44
N PHE A 661 -9.56 12.11 -4.92
CA PHE A 661 -8.34 12.05 -5.72
C PHE A 661 -8.45 11.06 -6.88
N SER A 662 -8.98 9.85 -6.66
CA SER A 662 -9.12 8.85 -7.72
C SER A 662 -10.07 9.26 -8.86
N GLN A 663 -10.96 10.22 -8.60
CA GLN A 663 -11.89 10.79 -9.56
C GLN A 663 -11.37 12.07 -10.23
N ARG A 664 -10.20 12.57 -9.80
CA ARG A 664 -9.59 13.77 -10.38
C ARG A 664 -9.15 13.46 -11.82
N ASP A 665 -9.52 14.34 -12.74
CA ASP A 665 -9.01 14.29 -14.10
C ASP A 665 -7.55 14.77 -14.12
N LEU A 666 -6.62 13.83 -14.24
CA LEU A 666 -5.19 14.10 -14.38
C LEU A 666 -4.76 14.05 -15.86
N GLY A 667 -5.73 14.06 -16.79
CA GLY A 667 -5.49 14.02 -18.23
C GLY A 667 -4.70 12.78 -18.67
N PRO A 668 -3.67 12.94 -19.52
CA PRO A 668 -2.78 11.86 -19.93
C PRO A 668 -2.05 11.15 -18.77
N LEU A 669 -1.86 11.81 -17.61
CA LEU A 669 -1.23 11.15 -16.46
C LEU A 669 -2.09 10.03 -15.87
N THR A 670 -3.40 10.09 -16.04
CA THR A 670 -4.32 9.02 -15.59
C THR A 670 -4.07 7.69 -16.34
N LYS A 671 -3.41 7.73 -17.49
CA LYS A 671 -3.02 6.55 -18.28
C LYS A 671 -1.61 6.05 -17.96
N LEU A 672 -0.88 6.71 -17.06
CA LEU A 672 0.43 6.26 -16.60
C LEU A 672 0.27 5.16 -15.56
N ASP A 673 0.03 3.95 -16.05
CA ASP A 673 0.06 2.76 -15.21
C ASP A 673 1.50 2.30 -14.99
N ILE A 674 2.14 2.86 -13.96
CA ILE A 674 3.49 2.47 -13.57
C ILE A 674 3.51 1.08 -12.91
N ALA A 675 2.35 0.52 -12.55
CA ALA A 675 2.23 -0.85 -12.06
C ALA A 675 2.29 -1.89 -13.20
N GLU A 676 2.06 -1.51 -14.47
CA GLU A 676 2.31 -2.40 -15.62
C GLU A 676 3.76 -2.88 -15.67
N PHE A 677 4.70 -2.06 -15.17
CA PHE A 677 6.11 -2.42 -15.12
C PHE A 677 6.40 -3.55 -14.11
N ASP A 678 5.61 -3.70 -13.05
CA ASP A 678 5.92 -4.58 -11.91
C ASP A 678 5.82 -6.09 -12.23
N GLN A 679 5.20 -6.46 -13.37
CA GLN A 679 4.99 -7.86 -13.78
C GLN A 679 6.29 -8.63 -14.09
N ALA A 680 7.43 -7.95 -14.26
CA ALA A 680 8.71 -8.57 -14.63
C ALA A 680 9.70 -8.73 -13.45
N PHE A 681 9.39 -8.21 -12.26
CA PHE A 681 10.38 -8.01 -11.19
C PHE A 681 10.75 -9.29 -10.43
N SER A 682 9.84 -10.26 -10.43
CA SER A 682 9.82 -11.34 -9.46
C SER A 682 9.72 -12.69 -10.15
N PRO A 683 10.83 -13.19 -10.72
CA PRO A 683 10.82 -14.46 -11.41
C PRO A 683 10.50 -15.59 -10.41
N SER A 684 9.61 -16.48 -10.82
CA SER A 684 9.14 -17.55 -9.96
C SER A 684 10.21 -18.65 -9.74
N GLU A 685 10.26 -19.25 -8.55
CA GLU A 685 11.36 -20.13 -8.10
C GLU A 685 11.67 -21.33 -9.01
N ALA A 686 10.66 -22.06 -9.48
CA ALA A 686 10.87 -23.16 -10.42
C ALA A 686 11.10 -22.72 -11.87
N SER A 687 10.64 -21.55 -12.32
CA SER A 687 11.05 -20.98 -13.61
C SER A 687 12.54 -20.68 -13.60
N LEU A 688 13.03 -20.04 -12.52
CA LEU A 688 14.46 -19.83 -12.29
C LEU A 688 15.25 -21.14 -12.29
N LYS A 689 14.83 -22.14 -11.51
CA LYS A 689 15.52 -23.44 -11.44
C LYS A 689 15.55 -24.14 -12.80
N GLN A 690 14.42 -24.15 -13.52
CA GLN A 690 14.34 -24.75 -14.86
C GLN A 690 15.20 -24.01 -15.88
N PHE A 691 15.21 -22.67 -15.81
CA PHE A 691 16.00 -21.84 -16.71
C PHE A 691 17.51 -22.10 -16.51
N VAL A 692 17.99 -22.09 -15.27
CA VAL A 692 19.39 -22.38 -14.93
C VAL A 692 19.80 -23.81 -15.32
N SER A 693 18.91 -24.79 -15.18
CA SER A 693 19.22 -26.19 -15.47
C SER A 693 19.30 -26.54 -16.96
N ASN A 694 18.70 -25.74 -17.85
CA ASN A 694 18.52 -26.09 -19.28
C ASN A 694 19.57 -25.46 -20.23
N GLY A 695 20.59 -24.77 -19.71
CA GLY A 695 21.48 -23.88 -20.48
C GLY A 695 22.46 -24.49 -21.50
N ASP A 696 22.16 -25.63 -22.13
CA ASP A 696 23.00 -26.23 -23.18
C ASP A 696 22.28 -26.50 -24.53
N ALA A 697 21.02 -26.13 -24.69
CA ALA A 697 20.30 -26.37 -25.95
C ALA A 697 20.34 -25.16 -26.89
N LYS A 698 21.37 -25.09 -27.75
CA LYS A 698 21.29 -24.33 -29.02
C LYS A 698 20.17 -24.93 -29.88
N ASP A 699 18.99 -24.32 -29.88
CA ASP A 699 18.01 -24.53 -30.95
C ASP A 699 17.59 -23.19 -31.54
N THR A 700 18.51 -22.60 -32.30
CA THR A 700 18.19 -21.61 -33.33
C THR A 700 17.46 -22.31 -34.47
N GLN A 701 16.14 -22.52 -34.34
CA GLN A 701 15.27 -22.78 -35.48
C GLN A 701 14.13 -21.78 -35.54
N ARG A 702 14.16 -20.97 -36.60
CA ARG A 702 13.04 -20.20 -37.13
C ARG A 702 11.75 -21.03 -37.10
N LYS A 703 10.81 -20.68 -36.23
CA LYS A 703 9.39 -20.99 -36.44
C LYS A 703 8.68 -19.75 -36.97
N LYS A 704 7.97 -19.95 -38.07
CA LYS A 704 7.11 -18.97 -38.75
C LYS A 704 6.07 -18.37 -37.79
N PRO A 705 5.57 -17.15 -38.03
CA PRO A 705 4.43 -16.61 -37.30
C PRO A 705 3.19 -17.46 -37.63
N GLY A 706 2.63 -18.12 -36.61
CA GLY A 706 1.42 -18.93 -36.75
C GLY A 706 1.41 -20.10 -35.78
N THR A 707 0.35 -20.13 -34.96
CA THR A 707 0.06 -21.04 -33.83
C THR A 707 0.75 -20.66 -32.52
N SER A 708 -0.05 -20.12 -31.60
CA SER A 708 0.27 -19.88 -30.20
C SER A 708 0.67 -21.20 -29.53
N GLU A 709 1.95 -21.37 -29.20
CA GLU A 709 2.36 -22.46 -28.31
C GLU A 709 2.00 -22.08 -26.87
N LYS A 710 1.12 -22.89 -26.27
CA LYS A 710 0.60 -22.77 -24.90
C LYS A 710 1.73 -22.74 -23.86
N PRO A 711 1.59 -21.98 -22.75
CA PRO A 711 2.61 -21.90 -21.73
C PRO A 711 2.84 -23.29 -21.07
N LYS A 712 4.09 -23.74 -21.04
CA LYS A 712 4.51 -24.91 -20.26
C LYS A 712 4.80 -24.46 -18.82
N ILE A 713 3.89 -24.74 -17.89
CA ILE A 713 4.07 -24.45 -16.46
C ILE A 713 4.88 -25.60 -15.83
N ASN A 714 5.83 -25.25 -14.96
CA ASN A 714 6.74 -26.19 -14.32
C ASN A 714 6.06 -26.92 -13.14
N PRO A 715 5.98 -28.26 -13.14
CA PRO A 715 5.35 -29.02 -12.06
C PRO A 715 6.03 -28.89 -10.68
N GLN A 716 7.28 -28.44 -10.63
CA GLN A 716 8.07 -28.33 -9.39
C GLN A 716 7.81 -27.04 -8.59
N GLN A 717 6.84 -26.24 -9.03
CA GLN A 717 6.47 -24.92 -8.51
C GLN A 717 5.13 -24.90 -7.76
N LEU A 718 4.56 -26.08 -7.53
CA LEU A 718 3.12 -26.26 -7.37
C LEU A 718 2.69 -26.69 -5.96
N ASP A 719 3.26 -26.06 -4.94
CA ASP A 719 2.77 -26.21 -3.55
C ASP A 719 2.15 -24.92 -2.98
N ASP A 720 2.12 -23.83 -3.76
CA ASP A 720 1.49 -22.57 -3.35
C ASP A 720 0.28 -22.22 -4.24
N LEU A 721 -0.91 -22.42 -3.67
CA LEU A 721 -2.20 -22.13 -4.33
C LEU A 721 -2.48 -20.62 -4.43
N SER A 722 -1.71 -19.76 -3.76
CA SER A 722 -1.84 -18.31 -3.82
C SER A 722 -1.24 -17.68 -5.10
N LEU A 723 -0.50 -18.46 -5.89
CA LEU A 723 0.21 -18.01 -7.10
C LEU A 723 -0.67 -17.84 -8.35
N PHE A 724 -1.98 -18.09 -8.26
CA PHE A 724 -2.92 -17.88 -9.37
C PHE A 724 -3.99 -16.81 -9.06
N PRO A 725 -3.63 -15.55 -8.72
CA PRO A 725 -4.62 -14.49 -8.60
C PRO A 725 -4.98 -14.00 -10.01
N LEU A 726 -6.17 -14.37 -10.49
CA LEU A 726 -6.70 -13.86 -11.74
C LEU A 726 -8.01 -13.13 -11.46
N ARG A 727 -8.06 -11.84 -11.79
CA ARG A 727 -9.32 -11.06 -11.82
C ARG A 727 -10.12 -11.52 -13.03
N GLU A 728 -11.37 -11.90 -12.81
CA GLU A 728 -12.31 -12.14 -13.90
C GLU A 728 -12.66 -10.82 -14.59
N ASP A 729 -12.59 -10.80 -15.92
CA ASP A 729 -13.16 -9.76 -16.78
C ASP A 729 -14.37 -10.39 -17.50
N PRO A 730 -15.60 -10.14 -17.01
CA PRO A 730 -16.82 -10.70 -17.60
C PRO A 730 -17.04 -10.28 -19.06
N ASP A 731 -16.58 -9.09 -19.45
CA ASP A 731 -16.74 -8.58 -20.82
C ASP A 731 -15.73 -9.23 -21.76
N LEU A 732 -14.52 -9.53 -21.27
CA LEU A 732 -13.56 -10.35 -22.01
C LEU A 732 -14.10 -11.76 -22.23
N TRP A 733 -14.68 -12.38 -21.20
CA TRP A 733 -15.26 -13.72 -21.30
C TRP A 733 -16.42 -13.78 -22.30
N GLU A 734 -17.32 -12.79 -22.25
CA GLU A 734 -18.41 -12.67 -23.22
C GLU A 734 -17.86 -12.59 -24.66
N ARG A 735 -16.89 -11.71 -24.92
CA ARG A 735 -16.25 -11.56 -26.25
C ARG A 735 -15.56 -12.84 -26.72
N LEU A 736 -14.87 -13.56 -25.83
CA LEU A 736 -14.19 -14.82 -26.17
C LEU A 736 -15.21 -15.91 -26.54
N ILE A 737 -16.31 -16.02 -25.80
CA ILE A 737 -17.37 -16.99 -26.08
C ILE A 737 -18.13 -16.62 -27.35
N GLU A 738 -18.37 -15.34 -27.62
CA GLU A 738 -18.97 -14.89 -28.88
C GLU A 738 -18.08 -15.23 -30.07
N ALA A 739 -16.77 -14.95 -29.97
CA ALA A 739 -15.80 -15.32 -31.01
C ALA A 739 -15.76 -16.83 -31.24
N GLU A 740 -15.83 -17.63 -30.17
CA GLU A 740 -15.85 -19.08 -30.31
C GLU A 740 -17.18 -19.60 -30.88
N ASN A 741 -18.31 -18.97 -30.56
CA ASN A 741 -19.59 -19.30 -31.18
C ASN A 741 -19.56 -19.07 -32.70
N GLU A 742 -18.82 -18.07 -33.16
CA GLU A 742 -18.54 -17.88 -34.59
C GLU A 742 -17.64 -19.02 -35.13
N ASN A 743 -16.58 -19.41 -34.42
CA ASN A 743 -15.72 -20.53 -34.80
C ASN A 743 -16.50 -21.85 -34.92
N ALA A 744 -17.39 -22.12 -33.96
CA ALA A 744 -18.23 -23.32 -33.87
C ALA A 744 -19.15 -23.53 -35.08
N LYS A 745 -19.46 -22.48 -35.85
CA LYS A 745 -20.21 -22.63 -37.12
C LYS A 745 -19.44 -23.45 -38.17
N SER A 746 -18.12 -23.50 -38.06
CA SER A 746 -17.22 -24.14 -39.02
C SER A 746 -16.29 -25.19 -38.42
N ASP A 747 -16.08 -25.17 -37.10
CA ASP A 747 -15.30 -26.17 -36.35
C ASP A 747 -16.20 -27.03 -35.45
N PRO A 748 -16.43 -28.31 -35.80
CA PRO A 748 -17.21 -29.25 -34.99
C PRO A 748 -16.63 -29.50 -33.59
N VAL A 749 -15.33 -29.28 -33.37
CA VAL A 749 -14.69 -29.44 -32.06
C VAL A 749 -15.07 -28.29 -31.14
N ALA A 750 -14.96 -27.05 -31.63
CA ALA A 750 -15.44 -25.85 -30.93
C ALA A 750 -16.93 -25.94 -30.59
N ALA A 751 -17.76 -26.35 -31.56
CA ALA A 751 -19.20 -26.54 -31.34
C ALA A 751 -19.51 -27.53 -30.21
N LYS A 752 -18.79 -28.66 -30.20
CA LYS A 752 -18.96 -29.69 -29.17
C LYS A 752 -18.49 -29.22 -27.79
N VAL A 753 -17.46 -28.37 -27.74
CA VAL A 753 -16.95 -27.77 -26.51
C VAL A 753 -17.95 -26.75 -25.95
N LEU A 754 -18.51 -25.85 -26.77
CA LEU A 754 -19.53 -24.91 -26.30
C LEU A 754 -20.81 -25.63 -25.84
N GLU A 755 -21.23 -26.67 -26.57
CA GLU A 755 -22.38 -27.51 -26.21
C GLU A 755 -22.21 -28.20 -24.83
N SER A 756 -21.01 -28.68 -24.48
CA SER A 756 -20.82 -29.38 -23.21
C SER A 756 -20.89 -28.49 -21.95
N VAL A 757 -20.82 -27.17 -22.09
CA VAL A 757 -20.98 -26.19 -20.99
C VAL A 757 -22.19 -25.27 -21.14
N TYR A 758 -23.04 -25.53 -22.14
CA TYR A 758 -24.23 -24.72 -22.40
C TYR A 758 -23.89 -23.26 -22.72
N TRP A 759 -22.86 -23.00 -23.53
CA TRP A 759 -22.45 -21.67 -24.02
C TRP A 759 -22.65 -21.48 -25.53
N GLU A 760 -23.38 -22.38 -26.18
CA GLU A 760 -23.79 -22.17 -27.55
C GLU A 760 -24.72 -20.95 -27.72
N SER A 761 -24.74 -20.42 -28.93
CA SER A 761 -25.52 -19.26 -29.35
C SER A 761 -27.04 -19.45 -29.28
N ASP A 762 -27.55 -20.68 -29.51
CA ASP A 762 -28.96 -21.01 -29.31
C ASP A 762 -29.25 -21.23 -27.81
N ARG A 763 -29.46 -20.12 -27.10
CA ARG A 763 -29.69 -20.12 -25.65
C ARG A 763 -30.99 -20.86 -25.27
N ASP A 764 -32.05 -20.79 -26.06
CA ASP A 764 -33.31 -21.51 -25.80
C ASP A 764 -33.12 -23.02 -25.84
N LEU A 765 -32.34 -23.52 -26.79
CA LEU A 765 -31.97 -24.92 -26.84
C LEU A 765 -31.08 -25.30 -25.64
N ALA A 766 -30.11 -24.46 -25.28
CA ALA A 766 -29.21 -24.68 -24.15
C ALA A 766 -29.98 -24.86 -22.82
N PHE A 767 -30.95 -23.99 -22.54
CA PHE A 767 -31.77 -24.04 -21.31
C PHE A 767 -32.63 -25.31 -21.26
N ARG A 768 -33.28 -25.66 -22.39
CA ARG A 768 -34.05 -26.91 -22.49
C ARG A 768 -33.17 -28.14 -22.30
N ARG A 769 -32.01 -28.18 -22.97
CA ARG A 769 -31.06 -29.30 -22.83
C ARG A 769 -30.59 -29.44 -21.38
N PHE A 770 -30.35 -28.34 -20.68
CA PHE A 770 -30.01 -28.38 -19.26
C PHE A 770 -31.15 -28.95 -18.40
N HIS A 771 -32.40 -28.52 -18.58
CA HIS A 771 -33.56 -29.03 -17.83
C HIS A 771 -33.84 -30.52 -18.10
N GLU A 772 -33.65 -30.97 -19.33
CA GLU A 772 -33.79 -32.38 -19.71
C GLU A 772 -32.54 -33.23 -19.34
N SER A 773 -31.46 -32.59 -18.89
CA SER A 773 -30.20 -33.27 -18.61
C SER A 773 -30.29 -34.18 -17.38
N LEU A 774 -29.48 -35.24 -17.41
CA LEU A 774 -29.27 -36.09 -16.22
C LEU A 774 -28.63 -35.31 -15.06
N ASP A 775 -27.92 -34.20 -15.32
CA ASP A 775 -27.34 -33.32 -14.29
C ASP A 775 -28.45 -32.68 -13.44
N PHE A 776 -29.41 -32.04 -14.10
CA PHE A 776 -30.53 -31.40 -13.42
C PHE A 776 -31.46 -32.42 -12.73
N GLN A 777 -31.79 -33.53 -13.39
CA GLN A 777 -32.63 -34.57 -12.78
C GLN A 777 -32.01 -35.18 -11.52
N SER A 778 -30.68 -35.33 -11.50
CA SER A 778 -29.94 -35.78 -10.31
C SER A 778 -29.87 -34.72 -9.22
N THR A 779 -29.74 -33.45 -9.60
CA THR A 779 -29.83 -32.32 -8.66
C THR A 779 -31.20 -32.27 -7.99
N LEU A 780 -32.28 -32.40 -8.76
CA LEU A 780 -33.65 -32.41 -8.24
C LEU A 780 -33.90 -33.58 -7.27
N LYS A 781 -33.41 -34.77 -7.61
CA LYS A 781 -33.49 -35.94 -6.72
C LYS A 781 -32.72 -35.72 -5.41
N LEU A 782 -31.53 -35.14 -5.49
CA LEU A 782 -30.70 -34.82 -4.33
C LEU A 782 -31.38 -33.81 -3.41
N LEU A 783 -31.93 -32.72 -3.94
CA LEU A 783 -32.65 -31.71 -3.16
C LEU A 783 -33.82 -32.37 -2.39
N ARG A 784 -34.62 -33.20 -3.07
CA ARG A 784 -35.71 -33.96 -2.40
C ARG A 784 -35.19 -34.86 -1.27
N LEU A 785 -34.11 -35.60 -1.49
CA LEU A 785 -33.50 -36.47 -0.46
C LEU A 785 -32.91 -35.68 0.71
N MET A 786 -32.46 -34.46 0.47
CA MET A 786 -32.00 -33.54 1.51
C MET A 786 -33.15 -32.87 2.28
N GLY A 787 -34.40 -33.17 1.92
CA GLY A 787 -35.59 -32.55 2.51
C GLY A 787 -35.65 -31.05 2.20
N ILE A 788 -35.35 -30.69 0.94
CA ILE A 788 -35.48 -29.34 0.41
C ILE A 788 -36.84 -29.27 -0.30
N GLU A 789 -37.80 -28.62 0.34
CA GLU A 789 -39.18 -28.46 -0.14
C GLU A 789 -39.26 -27.40 -1.25
N LYS A 790 -40.35 -27.41 -2.01
CA LYS A 790 -40.50 -26.56 -3.23
C LYS A 790 -40.89 -25.11 -2.90
N ASP A 791 -41.48 -24.91 -1.75
CA ASP A 791 -42.03 -23.65 -1.26
C ASP A 791 -41.09 -22.91 -0.30
N GLN A 792 -39.97 -23.52 0.11
CA GLN A 792 -39.02 -22.85 0.99
C GLN A 792 -38.18 -21.79 0.23
N PRO A 793 -37.85 -20.65 0.86
CA PRO A 793 -37.02 -19.63 0.25
C PRO A 793 -35.63 -20.17 -0.09
N THR A 794 -35.26 -20.11 -1.37
CA THR A 794 -34.02 -20.66 -1.91
C THR A 794 -33.25 -19.59 -2.69
N VAL A 795 -31.95 -19.44 -2.44
CA VAL A 795 -31.07 -18.60 -3.26
C VAL A 795 -30.00 -19.41 -3.97
N GLU A 796 -29.81 -19.14 -5.26
CA GLU A 796 -28.62 -19.54 -6.02
C GLU A 796 -27.60 -18.40 -6.01
N ILE A 797 -26.35 -18.67 -5.65
CA ILE A 797 -25.25 -17.67 -5.66
C ILE A 797 -24.26 -18.03 -6.75
N GLY A 798 -23.92 -17.05 -7.60
CA GLY A 798 -23.03 -17.22 -8.75
C GLY A 798 -23.63 -18.13 -9.82
N GLY A 799 -24.89 -17.90 -10.17
CA GLY A 799 -25.61 -18.76 -11.11
C GLY A 799 -25.25 -18.53 -12.59
N GLY A 800 -24.39 -17.57 -12.92
CA GLY A 800 -24.00 -17.26 -14.31
C GLY A 800 -25.22 -16.99 -15.18
N SER A 801 -25.47 -17.82 -16.20
CA SER A 801 -26.68 -17.68 -17.02
C SER A 801 -28.00 -17.94 -16.28
N GLY A 802 -27.97 -18.56 -15.09
CA GLY A 802 -29.16 -18.84 -14.27
C GLY A 802 -29.96 -20.08 -14.71
N PHE A 803 -29.28 -21.07 -15.30
CA PHE A 803 -29.87 -22.33 -15.76
C PHE A 803 -30.60 -23.11 -14.65
N LEU A 804 -30.01 -23.19 -13.46
CA LEU A 804 -30.54 -23.98 -12.34
C LEU A 804 -31.77 -23.32 -11.74
N SER A 805 -31.68 -22.03 -11.39
CA SER A 805 -32.82 -21.24 -10.91
C SER A 805 -34.04 -21.36 -11.85
N TRP A 806 -33.82 -21.22 -13.16
CA TRP A 806 -34.90 -21.39 -14.14
C TRP A 806 -35.48 -22.81 -14.15
N ALA A 807 -34.63 -23.83 -14.22
CA ALA A 807 -35.06 -25.22 -14.26
C ALA A 807 -35.83 -25.64 -12.98
N LEU A 808 -35.41 -25.14 -11.81
CA LEU A 808 -36.14 -25.35 -10.54
C LEU A 808 -37.54 -24.73 -10.58
N CYS A 809 -37.66 -23.51 -11.12
CA CYS A 809 -38.96 -22.86 -11.30
C CYS A 809 -39.89 -23.71 -12.19
N GLN A 810 -39.38 -24.27 -13.29
CA GLN A 810 -40.14 -25.18 -14.16
C GLN A 810 -40.60 -26.46 -13.44
N GLU A 811 -39.84 -26.93 -12.45
CA GLU A 811 -40.23 -28.06 -11.59
C GLU A 811 -41.16 -27.66 -10.43
N GLY A 812 -41.60 -26.41 -10.38
CA GLY A 812 -42.58 -25.90 -9.43
C GLY A 812 -42.01 -25.41 -8.11
N TYR A 813 -40.70 -25.13 -8.03
CA TYR A 813 -40.15 -24.34 -6.92
C TYR A 813 -40.62 -22.88 -7.05
N GLN A 814 -41.17 -22.31 -5.98
CA GLN A 814 -41.95 -21.06 -6.06
C GLN A 814 -41.20 -19.82 -5.58
N ASP A 815 -40.23 -19.96 -4.67
CA ASP A 815 -39.52 -18.83 -4.04
C ASP A 815 -38.00 -18.92 -4.27
N ILE A 816 -37.58 -18.51 -5.47
CA ILE A 816 -36.19 -18.60 -5.93
C ILE A 816 -35.62 -17.21 -6.15
N SER A 817 -34.48 -16.95 -5.51
CA SER A 817 -33.64 -15.79 -5.77
C SER A 817 -32.31 -16.22 -6.43
N LEU A 818 -31.71 -15.35 -7.23
CA LEU A 818 -30.44 -15.58 -7.92
C LEU A 818 -29.53 -14.37 -7.74
N LEU A 819 -28.40 -14.54 -7.05
CA LEU A 819 -27.36 -13.52 -6.96
C LEU A 819 -26.32 -13.73 -8.07
N GLU A 820 -26.35 -12.84 -9.06
CA GLU A 820 -25.37 -12.82 -10.16
C GLU A 820 -25.21 -11.37 -10.67
N PRO A 821 -24.09 -10.70 -10.33
CA PRO A 821 -23.86 -9.33 -10.75
C PRO A 821 -23.56 -9.19 -12.25
N ASN A 822 -23.08 -10.23 -12.94
CA ASN A 822 -22.77 -10.17 -14.36
C ASN A 822 -24.05 -10.01 -15.22
N PRO A 823 -24.23 -8.87 -15.94
CA PRO A 823 -25.40 -8.63 -16.77
C PRO A 823 -25.25 -9.17 -18.21
N ASN A 824 -24.09 -9.72 -18.57
CA ASN A 824 -23.79 -10.12 -19.94
C ASN A 824 -24.74 -11.24 -20.43
N TYR A 825 -24.92 -11.32 -21.75
CA TYR A 825 -26.00 -12.08 -22.35
C TYR A 825 -25.80 -13.59 -22.26
N ILE A 826 -24.58 -14.08 -22.51
CA ILE A 826 -24.20 -15.49 -22.52
C ILE A 826 -23.60 -15.91 -21.17
N THR A 827 -22.65 -15.13 -20.66
CA THR A 827 -21.88 -15.45 -19.44
C THR A 827 -22.58 -15.08 -18.14
N GLY A 828 -23.51 -14.12 -18.19
CA GLY A 828 -24.28 -13.62 -17.06
C GLY A 828 -25.78 -13.82 -17.23
N THR A 829 -26.58 -13.10 -16.44
CA THR A 829 -28.04 -13.26 -16.41
C THR A 829 -28.79 -12.56 -17.56
N GLY A 830 -28.08 -11.94 -18.50
CA GLY A 830 -28.68 -11.14 -19.57
C GLY A 830 -29.72 -11.90 -20.39
N TYR A 831 -29.44 -13.14 -20.79
CA TYR A 831 -30.44 -13.96 -21.48
C TYR A 831 -31.63 -14.33 -20.61
N LEU A 832 -31.41 -14.77 -19.37
CA LEU A 832 -32.48 -15.17 -18.45
C LEU A 832 -33.48 -14.03 -18.24
N ARG A 833 -32.99 -12.80 -18.06
CA ARG A 833 -33.82 -11.59 -17.89
C ARG A 833 -34.70 -11.29 -19.10
N SER A 834 -34.31 -11.76 -20.30
CA SER A 834 -35.12 -11.59 -21.52
C SER A 834 -36.29 -12.58 -21.61
N ARG A 835 -36.31 -13.64 -20.77
CA ARG A 835 -37.32 -14.68 -20.82
C ARG A 835 -38.55 -14.34 -19.97
N VAL A 836 -39.73 -14.54 -20.56
CA VAL A 836 -41.01 -14.30 -19.86
C VAL A 836 -41.26 -15.34 -18.75
N ASP A 837 -40.84 -16.59 -18.96
CA ASP A 837 -41.02 -17.69 -18.00
C ASP A 837 -40.04 -17.66 -16.81
N ALA A 838 -39.07 -16.73 -16.83
CA ALA A 838 -38.14 -16.46 -15.74
C ALA A 838 -38.61 -15.35 -14.80
N ALA A 839 -39.72 -14.67 -15.11
CA ALA A 839 -40.29 -13.60 -14.29
C ALA A 839 -40.52 -13.95 -12.80
N PRO A 840 -40.78 -15.21 -12.41
CA PRO A 840 -40.88 -15.59 -10.99
C PRO A 840 -39.54 -15.64 -10.23
N ILE A 841 -38.39 -15.49 -10.89
CA ILE A 841 -37.06 -15.55 -10.25
C ILE A 841 -36.63 -14.14 -9.85
N GLU A 842 -36.30 -13.96 -8.58
CA GLU A 842 -35.79 -12.69 -8.06
C GLU A 842 -34.27 -12.60 -8.30
N ILE A 843 -33.86 -11.85 -9.33
CA ILE A 843 -32.44 -11.72 -9.69
C ILE A 843 -31.83 -10.51 -8.99
N GLU A 844 -30.87 -10.74 -8.11
CA GLU A 844 -30.11 -9.74 -7.37
C GLU A 844 -28.84 -9.37 -8.15
N HIS A 845 -28.71 -8.09 -8.49
CA HIS A 845 -27.66 -7.58 -9.40
C HIS A 845 -26.42 -7.04 -8.68
N SER A 846 -26.44 -7.01 -7.36
CA SER A 846 -25.31 -6.59 -6.54
C SER A 846 -25.34 -7.30 -5.21
N LEU A 847 -24.15 -7.47 -4.64
CA LEU A 847 -24.01 -7.99 -3.27
C LEU A 847 -24.69 -7.07 -2.26
N ASP A 848 -24.63 -5.75 -2.45
CA ASP A 848 -25.28 -4.78 -1.55
C ASP A 848 -26.79 -4.96 -1.52
N ALA A 849 -27.47 -5.03 -2.67
CA ALA A 849 -28.91 -5.28 -2.73
C ALA A 849 -29.30 -6.63 -2.08
N PHE A 850 -28.50 -7.67 -2.35
CA PHE A 850 -28.67 -8.96 -1.70
C PHE A 850 -28.51 -8.89 -0.18
N TYR A 851 -27.59 -8.08 0.36
CA TYR A 851 -27.42 -7.93 1.80
C TYR A 851 -28.48 -7.03 2.45
N ASP A 852 -28.94 -6.00 1.76
CA ASP A 852 -29.94 -5.04 2.22
C ASP A 852 -31.37 -5.62 2.23
N SER A 853 -31.63 -6.67 1.46
CA SER A 853 -32.92 -7.37 1.48
C SER A 853 -33.24 -7.95 2.87
N ASP A 854 -34.46 -7.85 3.39
CA ASP A 854 -34.80 -8.52 4.67
C ASP A 854 -35.00 -10.05 4.52
N LYS A 855 -34.89 -10.57 3.29
CA LYS A 855 -35.17 -11.97 2.97
C LYS A 855 -34.11 -12.90 3.54
N MET A 856 -34.59 -13.95 4.21
CA MET A 856 -33.77 -15.02 4.78
C MET A 856 -34.05 -16.34 4.06
N TYR A 857 -33.00 -17.05 3.70
CA TYR A 857 -33.08 -18.25 2.88
C TYR A 857 -32.96 -19.51 3.75
N GLN A 858 -33.91 -20.43 3.57
CA GLN A 858 -33.82 -21.74 4.20
C GLN A 858 -32.80 -22.63 3.47
N THR A 859 -32.58 -22.36 2.18
CA THR A 859 -31.62 -23.05 1.32
C THR A 859 -30.76 -22.07 0.53
N VAL A 860 -29.44 -22.25 0.58
CA VAL A 860 -28.46 -21.62 -0.32
C VAL A 860 -27.90 -22.70 -1.23
N ILE A 861 -27.83 -22.44 -2.53
CA ILE A 861 -27.24 -23.34 -3.51
C ILE A 861 -26.11 -22.61 -4.22
N THR A 862 -24.93 -23.23 -4.28
CA THR A 862 -23.83 -22.77 -5.12
C THR A 862 -23.48 -23.90 -6.08
N ARG A 863 -23.37 -23.60 -7.37
CA ARG A 863 -23.01 -24.60 -8.37
C ARG A 863 -21.81 -24.15 -9.17
N ASN A 864 -20.67 -24.82 -8.99
CA ASN A 864 -19.43 -24.47 -9.67
C ASN A 864 -19.12 -22.96 -9.49
N CYS A 865 -19.17 -22.49 -8.25
CA CYS A 865 -19.12 -21.07 -7.93
C CYS A 865 -18.07 -20.75 -6.86
N VAL A 866 -17.98 -21.55 -5.79
CA VAL A 866 -17.23 -21.15 -4.59
C VAL A 866 -15.71 -21.13 -4.82
N HIS A 867 -15.22 -21.88 -5.79
CA HIS A 867 -13.83 -21.80 -6.27
C HIS A 867 -13.52 -20.52 -7.05
N HIS A 868 -14.49 -19.63 -7.31
CA HIS A 868 -14.25 -18.27 -7.79
C HIS A 868 -14.09 -17.27 -6.63
N PHE A 869 -14.24 -17.70 -5.36
CA PHE A 869 -14.11 -16.81 -4.21
C PHE A 869 -12.65 -16.74 -3.72
N PRO A 870 -12.00 -15.56 -3.79
CA PRO A 870 -10.61 -15.41 -3.32
C PRO A 870 -10.48 -15.53 -1.80
N ASN A 871 -11.57 -15.32 -1.05
CA ASN A 871 -11.62 -15.46 0.41
C ASN A 871 -12.91 -16.20 0.84
N ILE A 872 -12.82 -17.52 0.92
CA ILE A 872 -13.96 -18.40 1.27
C ILE A 872 -14.52 -18.08 2.66
N ALA A 873 -13.68 -17.78 3.65
CA ALA A 873 -14.12 -17.54 5.03
C ALA A 873 -15.03 -16.30 5.12
N PHE A 874 -14.61 -15.22 4.46
CA PHE A 874 -15.38 -13.99 4.38
C PHE A 874 -16.73 -14.18 3.66
N VAL A 875 -16.71 -14.82 2.49
CA VAL A 875 -17.94 -15.05 1.72
C VAL A 875 -18.88 -16.01 2.45
N ALA A 876 -18.35 -17.04 3.12
CA ALA A 876 -19.14 -17.96 3.93
C ALA A 876 -19.79 -17.25 5.13
N ALA A 877 -19.07 -16.35 5.81
CA ALA A 877 -19.61 -15.53 6.89
C ALA A 877 -20.73 -14.63 6.38
N ALA A 878 -20.56 -14.05 5.18
CA ALA A 878 -21.53 -13.17 4.57
C ALA A 878 -22.79 -13.95 4.09
N ILE A 879 -22.63 -15.10 3.44
CA ILE A 879 -23.73 -16.00 3.05
C ILE A 879 -24.53 -16.45 4.28
N ARG A 880 -23.85 -16.81 5.37
CA ARG A 880 -24.51 -17.18 6.64
C ARG A 880 -25.50 -16.13 7.12
N GLN A 881 -25.22 -14.83 6.92
CA GLN A 881 -26.09 -13.74 7.37
C GLN A 881 -27.47 -13.82 6.74
N LYS A 882 -27.55 -14.34 5.52
CA LYS A 882 -28.79 -14.48 4.74
C LYS A 882 -29.42 -15.86 4.87
N MET A 883 -28.83 -16.77 5.66
CA MET A 883 -29.38 -18.11 5.90
C MET A 883 -30.27 -18.10 7.15
N ALA A 884 -31.49 -18.64 7.08
CA ALA A 884 -32.31 -18.84 8.28
C ALA A 884 -31.62 -19.77 9.31
N PRO A 885 -31.92 -19.67 10.62
CA PRO A 885 -31.43 -20.64 11.61
C PRO A 885 -31.73 -22.08 11.20
N GLY A 886 -30.72 -22.95 11.24
CA GLY A 886 -30.83 -24.33 10.75
C GLY A 886 -30.91 -24.47 9.22
N GLY A 887 -30.81 -23.36 8.48
CA GLY A 887 -30.74 -23.30 7.01
C GLY A 887 -29.57 -24.10 6.44
N LYS A 888 -29.72 -24.52 5.20
CA LYS A 888 -28.82 -25.47 4.52
C LYS A 888 -28.09 -24.78 3.38
N TRP A 889 -26.78 -24.96 3.29
CA TRP A 889 -26.00 -24.58 2.11
C TRP A 889 -25.57 -25.85 1.38
N VAL A 890 -26.11 -26.01 0.17
CA VAL A 890 -25.83 -27.12 -0.74
C VAL A 890 -24.82 -26.65 -1.78
N MET A 891 -23.58 -27.11 -1.64
CA MET A 891 -22.54 -26.87 -2.62
C MET A 891 -22.59 -28.03 -3.62
N ILE A 892 -22.84 -27.70 -4.89
CA ILE A 892 -22.97 -28.65 -5.98
C ILE A 892 -21.81 -28.42 -6.93
N ARG A 893 -21.13 -29.48 -7.31
CA ARG A 893 -20.11 -29.41 -8.36
C ARG A 893 -18.92 -28.49 -8.09
N GLU A 894 -18.58 -28.30 -6.83
CA GLU A 894 -17.37 -27.55 -6.50
C GLU A 894 -16.13 -28.42 -6.74
N PRO A 895 -15.16 -27.91 -7.50
CA PRO A 895 -13.87 -28.54 -7.66
C PRO A 895 -13.01 -28.35 -6.40
N TYR A 896 -12.18 -29.34 -6.10
CA TYR A 896 -11.22 -29.28 -5.01
C TYR A 896 -9.87 -29.85 -5.44
N VAL A 897 -8.81 -29.31 -4.85
CA VAL A 897 -7.44 -29.75 -5.13
C VAL A 897 -6.62 -29.94 -3.88
N GLU A 898 -5.99 -31.10 -3.73
CA GLU A 898 -5.16 -31.38 -2.55
C GLU A 898 -3.72 -30.84 -2.70
N SER A 899 -3.33 -30.41 -3.91
CA SER A 899 -2.02 -29.79 -4.20
C SER A 899 -2.12 -28.91 -5.45
N ALA A 900 -1.19 -27.99 -5.70
CA ALA A 900 -1.23 -27.27 -6.97
C ALA A 900 -0.80 -28.16 -8.15
N THR A 901 -0.10 -29.28 -7.89
CA THR A 901 0.24 -30.29 -8.91
C THR A 901 -1.02 -30.92 -9.51
N GLU A 902 -2.01 -31.14 -8.65
CA GLU A 902 -3.37 -31.56 -8.97
C GLU A 902 -4.07 -30.59 -9.93
N LEU A 903 -4.10 -29.31 -9.52
CA LEU A 903 -4.72 -28.20 -10.21
C LEU A 903 -4.12 -28.10 -11.60
N TYR A 904 -2.80 -28.05 -11.67
CA TYR A 904 -2.08 -27.94 -12.93
C TYR A 904 -2.34 -29.10 -13.89
N GLN A 905 -2.26 -30.36 -13.42
CA GLN A 905 -2.52 -31.53 -14.26
C GLN A 905 -3.94 -31.51 -14.82
N PHE A 906 -4.91 -31.04 -14.04
CA PHE A 906 -6.28 -30.86 -14.48
C PHE A 906 -6.41 -29.76 -15.52
N LEU A 907 -5.89 -28.57 -15.26
CA LEU A 907 -5.94 -27.44 -16.19
C LEU A 907 -5.29 -27.79 -17.54
N GLN A 908 -4.19 -28.54 -17.52
CA GLN A 908 -3.55 -29.06 -18.74
C GLN A 908 -4.41 -30.08 -19.51
N GLY A 909 -5.32 -30.80 -18.85
CA GLY A 909 -6.25 -31.71 -19.51
C GLY A 909 -7.59 -31.07 -19.87
N HIS A 910 -7.84 -29.84 -19.41
CA HIS A 910 -9.15 -29.22 -19.45
C HIS A 910 -9.35 -28.43 -20.75
N PRO A 911 -10.31 -28.83 -21.62
CA PRO A 911 -10.47 -28.24 -22.96
C PRO A 911 -10.65 -26.71 -22.94
N TYR A 912 -11.33 -26.17 -21.93
CA TYR A 912 -11.58 -24.73 -21.78
C TYR A 912 -10.37 -23.98 -21.24
N SER A 913 -9.69 -24.55 -20.24
CA SER A 913 -8.50 -23.97 -19.62
C SER A 913 -7.42 -23.73 -20.67
N GLN A 914 -7.26 -24.74 -21.52
CA GLN A 914 -6.29 -24.73 -22.60
C GLN A 914 -6.65 -23.76 -23.74
N SER A 915 -7.92 -23.39 -23.90
CA SER A 915 -8.40 -22.64 -25.07
C SER A 915 -8.75 -21.18 -24.73
N TYR A 916 -9.19 -20.90 -23.50
CA TYR A 916 -9.71 -19.59 -23.08
C TYR A 916 -9.00 -19.01 -21.84
N GLY A 917 -8.00 -19.71 -21.29
CA GLY A 917 -7.39 -19.36 -20.01
C GLY A 917 -8.16 -19.94 -18.82
N VAL A 918 -7.57 -19.87 -17.63
CA VAL A 918 -8.13 -20.47 -16.39
C VAL A 918 -8.41 -19.37 -15.40
N TYR A 919 -9.56 -19.42 -14.73
CA TYR A 919 -9.90 -18.58 -13.58
C TYR A 919 -10.50 -19.48 -12.50
N GLU A 920 -9.66 -20.12 -11.71
CA GLU A 920 -10.08 -21.16 -10.77
C GLU A 920 -9.19 -21.07 -9.52
N PHE A 921 -9.75 -20.71 -8.36
CA PHE A 921 -9.03 -20.83 -7.09
C PHE A 921 -9.08 -22.29 -6.63
N GLY A 922 -7.94 -22.95 -6.72
CA GLY A 922 -7.80 -24.28 -6.16
C GLY A 922 -7.64 -24.21 -4.64
N PHE A 923 -8.59 -24.73 -3.86
CA PHE A 923 -8.38 -24.94 -2.43
C PHE A 923 -8.57 -26.41 -2.04
N PRO A 924 -7.82 -26.91 -1.05
CA PRO A 924 -8.03 -28.26 -0.56
C PRO A 924 -9.38 -28.36 0.17
N PRO A 925 -10.06 -29.54 0.12
CA PRO A 925 -11.34 -29.73 0.79
C PRO A 925 -11.28 -29.41 2.29
N SER A 926 -10.15 -29.68 2.94
CA SER A 926 -9.91 -29.35 4.35
C SER A 926 -9.97 -27.86 4.61
N HIS A 927 -9.44 -27.03 3.70
CA HIS A 927 -9.45 -25.58 3.82
C HIS A 927 -10.87 -25.02 3.66
N PHE A 928 -11.63 -25.48 2.65
CA PHE A 928 -13.05 -25.13 2.54
C PHE A 928 -13.82 -25.47 3.82
N ILE A 929 -13.73 -26.71 4.30
CA ILE A 929 -14.46 -27.13 5.50
C ILE A 929 -14.06 -26.27 6.70
N GLN A 930 -12.76 -26.00 6.89
CA GLN A 930 -12.29 -25.16 7.99
C GLN A 930 -12.82 -23.72 7.89
N CYS A 931 -12.75 -23.09 6.72
CA CYS A 931 -13.26 -21.73 6.50
C CYS A 931 -14.77 -21.64 6.73
N LEU A 932 -15.55 -22.61 6.26
CA LEU A 932 -17.00 -22.65 6.49
C LEU A 932 -17.34 -22.97 7.96
N GLU A 933 -16.62 -23.87 8.62
CA GLU A 933 -16.83 -24.16 10.05
C GLU A 933 -16.49 -22.95 10.93
N LEU A 934 -15.42 -22.21 10.61
CA LEU A 934 -15.10 -20.93 11.23
C LEU A 934 -16.21 -19.89 11.03
N ALA A 935 -16.89 -19.91 9.88
CA ALA A 935 -18.05 -19.07 9.61
C ALA A 935 -19.34 -19.56 10.30
N GLY A 936 -19.30 -20.56 11.19
CA GLY A 936 -20.47 -21.06 11.89
C GLY A 936 -21.38 -21.97 11.05
N LEU A 937 -20.83 -22.64 10.04
CA LEU A 937 -21.52 -23.59 9.19
C LEU A 937 -20.97 -24.99 9.43
N LYS A 938 -21.82 -25.90 9.92
CA LYS A 938 -21.41 -27.27 10.25
C LYS A 938 -21.61 -28.20 9.08
N LEU A 939 -20.56 -28.90 8.67
CA LEU A 939 -20.66 -29.94 7.65
C LEU A 939 -21.55 -31.10 8.15
N ARG A 940 -22.66 -31.35 7.46
CA ARG A 940 -23.64 -32.40 7.78
C ARG A 940 -23.48 -33.66 6.93
N SER A 941 -23.24 -33.50 5.64
CA SER A 941 -23.18 -34.61 4.69
C SER A 941 -22.21 -34.29 3.55
N VAL A 942 -21.57 -35.33 3.02
CA VAL A 942 -20.78 -35.28 1.79
C VAL A 942 -21.28 -36.40 0.88
N VAL A 943 -21.81 -36.06 -0.28
CA VAL A 943 -22.24 -37.05 -1.27
C VAL A 943 -21.07 -37.36 -2.20
N PRO A 944 -20.64 -38.63 -2.33
CA PRO A 944 -19.51 -38.99 -3.16
C PRO A 944 -19.72 -38.68 -4.66
N ALA A 945 -18.60 -38.47 -5.33
CA ALA A 945 -18.46 -38.19 -6.75
C ALA A 945 -19.19 -39.13 -7.73
N HIS A 946 -19.54 -40.35 -7.32
CA HIS A 946 -20.18 -41.36 -8.20
C HIS A 946 -21.70 -41.37 -8.10
N TYR A 947 -22.28 -40.45 -7.34
CA TYR A 947 -23.72 -40.34 -7.14
C TYR A 947 -24.47 -40.13 -8.46
N ALA A 948 -25.52 -40.93 -8.65
CA ALA A 948 -26.38 -40.96 -9.83
C ALA A 948 -25.65 -41.18 -11.18
N ASN A 949 -24.54 -41.94 -11.18
CA ASN A 949 -23.72 -42.30 -12.34
C ASN A 949 -22.80 -41.20 -12.91
N ASN A 950 -22.22 -40.34 -12.05
CA ASN A 950 -21.33 -39.24 -12.51
C ASN A 950 -22.09 -38.19 -13.35
N SER A 951 -23.42 -38.12 -13.22
CA SER A 951 -24.25 -37.14 -13.94
C SER A 951 -24.07 -35.72 -13.44
N LEU A 952 -23.64 -35.55 -12.18
CA LEU A 952 -23.18 -34.28 -11.63
C LEU A 952 -21.71 -34.00 -12.03
N GLY A 953 -21.09 -34.85 -12.86
CA GLY A 953 -19.73 -34.70 -13.37
C GLY A 953 -19.65 -33.75 -14.56
N LEU A 954 -18.59 -32.96 -14.64
CA LEU A 954 -18.33 -32.01 -15.75
C LEU A 954 -18.20 -32.66 -17.15
N TYR A 955 -18.00 -33.99 -17.26
CA TYR A 955 -17.37 -34.57 -18.47
C TYR A 955 -17.89 -35.92 -18.98
N SER A 956 -19.12 -36.34 -18.67
CA SER A 956 -19.54 -37.67 -19.16
C SER A 956 -20.99 -37.79 -19.62
N ASN A 957 -21.13 -38.02 -20.93
CA ASN A 957 -22.22 -38.80 -21.55
C ASN A 957 -22.16 -40.31 -21.18
N ASP A 958 -21.45 -40.68 -20.12
CA ASP A 958 -21.18 -42.07 -19.80
C ASP A 958 -22.37 -42.69 -19.05
N ARG A 959 -23.08 -43.61 -19.71
CA ARG A 959 -24.13 -44.40 -19.08
C ARG A 959 -23.46 -45.34 -18.09
N GLY A 960 -23.38 -44.89 -16.83
CA GLY A 960 -22.62 -45.53 -15.76
C GLY A 960 -22.61 -47.07 -15.75
N SER A 961 -21.42 -47.61 -15.51
CA SER A 961 -21.17 -49.04 -15.33
C SER A 961 -22.11 -49.66 -14.28
N ARG A 962 -22.35 -50.98 -14.36
CA ARG A 962 -23.21 -51.71 -13.40
C ARG A 962 -22.75 -51.54 -11.94
N ARG A 963 -21.45 -51.29 -11.73
CA ARG A 963 -20.83 -51.00 -10.43
C ARG A 963 -21.24 -49.63 -9.89
N ASN A 964 -21.29 -48.59 -10.73
CA ASN A 964 -21.65 -47.22 -10.32
C ASN A 964 -23.12 -47.11 -9.90
N ARG A 965 -24.01 -47.84 -10.57
CA ARG A 965 -25.44 -47.93 -10.19
C ARG A 965 -25.61 -48.56 -8.80
N MET A 966 -24.91 -49.66 -8.54
CA MET A 966 -24.93 -50.32 -7.23
C MET A 966 -24.44 -49.39 -6.10
N PHE A 967 -23.38 -48.61 -6.34
CA PHE A 967 -22.90 -47.62 -5.36
C PHE A 967 -23.89 -46.46 -5.17
N SER A 968 -24.51 -45.97 -6.24
CA SER A 968 -25.55 -44.92 -6.15
C SER A 968 -26.75 -45.38 -5.32
N ASP A 969 -27.22 -46.62 -5.50
CA ASP A 969 -28.34 -47.18 -4.75
C ASP A 969 -28.03 -47.37 -3.25
N VAL A 970 -26.76 -47.60 -2.91
CA VAL A 970 -26.28 -47.65 -1.51
C VAL A 970 -26.27 -46.24 -0.91
N VAL A 971 -25.74 -45.25 -1.64
CA VAL A 971 -25.71 -43.85 -1.19
C VAL A 971 -27.12 -43.29 -1.04
N ASP A 972 -28.04 -43.57 -1.96
CA ASP A 972 -29.46 -43.20 -1.86
C ASP A 972 -30.11 -43.76 -0.59
N ARG A 973 -29.87 -45.05 -0.29
CA ARG A 973 -30.37 -45.67 0.95
C ARG A 973 -29.76 -45.05 2.19
N VAL A 974 -28.46 -44.77 2.20
CA VAL A 974 -27.77 -44.13 3.33
C VAL A 974 -28.26 -42.70 3.54
N LEU A 975 -28.41 -41.90 2.48
CA LEU A 975 -28.95 -40.54 2.53
C LEU A 975 -30.39 -40.53 3.06
N SER A 976 -31.22 -41.50 2.66
CA SER A 976 -32.61 -41.61 3.12
C SER A 976 -32.77 -42.06 4.58
N LEU A 977 -31.81 -42.82 5.14
CA LEU A 977 -31.93 -43.43 6.47
C LEU A 977 -31.09 -42.71 7.54
N MET A 978 -29.89 -42.25 7.20
CA MET A 978 -28.92 -41.67 8.14
C MET A 978 -28.04 -40.60 7.45
N PRO A 979 -28.52 -39.35 7.32
CA PRO A 979 -27.82 -38.28 6.59
C PRO A 979 -26.38 -38.02 7.06
N GLY A 980 -26.04 -38.30 8.32
CA GLY A 980 -24.70 -38.09 8.89
C GLY A 980 -23.67 -39.20 8.61
N MET A 981 -24.09 -40.39 8.15
CA MET A 981 -23.18 -41.52 7.89
C MET A 981 -22.37 -41.37 6.59
N THR A 982 -22.78 -40.47 5.71
CA THR A 982 -22.10 -40.16 4.45
C THR A 982 -20.70 -39.55 4.65
N LYS A 983 -20.48 -38.78 5.74
CA LYS A 983 -19.17 -38.25 6.14
C LYS A 983 -18.15 -39.36 6.43
N LEU A 984 -18.61 -40.46 7.04
CA LEU A 984 -17.76 -41.62 7.31
C LEU A 984 -17.47 -42.41 6.02
N GLY A 985 -18.48 -42.57 5.15
CA GLY A 985 -18.32 -43.19 3.84
C GLY A 985 -17.29 -42.46 2.96
N TYR A 986 -17.34 -41.12 2.91
CA TYR A 986 -16.34 -40.29 2.22
C TYR A 986 -14.93 -40.49 2.78
N ARG A 987 -14.76 -40.45 4.12
CA ARG A 987 -13.46 -40.68 4.76
C ARG A 987 -12.88 -42.06 4.42
N VAL A 988 -13.72 -43.11 4.39
CA VAL A 988 -13.31 -44.47 4.03
C VAL A 988 -12.94 -44.57 2.56
N GLU A 989 -13.71 -43.93 1.65
CA GLU A 989 -13.38 -43.87 0.23
C GLU A 989 -12.03 -43.17 -0.02
N THR A 990 -11.80 -42.01 0.59
CA THR A 990 -10.54 -41.25 0.48
C THR A 990 -9.36 -42.07 1.01
N LEU A 991 -9.54 -42.78 2.13
CA LEU A 991 -8.51 -43.66 2.71
C LEU A 991 -8.18 -44.85 1.80
N LEU A 992 -9.20 -45.51 1.24
CA LEU A 992 -9.03 -46.62 0.30
C LEU A 992 -8.34 -46.17 -1.00
N ARG A 993 -8.66 -44.98 -1.51
CA ARG A 993 -8.00 -44.39 -2.69
C ARG A 993 -6.54 -44.06 -2.43
N LYS A 994 -6.22 -43.46 -1.28
CA LYS A 994 -4.84 -43.21 -0.84
C LYS A 994 -4.04 -44.51 -0.74
N MET A 995 -4.64 -45.59 -0.25
CA MET A 995 -3.99 -46.91 -0.15
C MET A 995 -3.74 -47.57 -1.51
N ILE A 996 -4.61 -47.37 -2.50
CA ILE A 996 -4.54 -48.07 -3.80
C ILE A 996 -3.56 -47.37 -4.79
N ARG A 997 -2.96 -46.21 -4.45
CA ARG A 997 -2.07 -45.42 -5.34
C ARG A 997 -2.61 -45.29 -6.77
N THR A 998 -3.92 -45.15 -6.93
CA THR A 998 -4.49 -44.92 -8.26
C THR A 998 -4.09 -43.51 -8.67
N ARG A 999 -3.21 -43.37 -9.67
CA ARG A 999 -2.84 -42.12 -10.38
C ARG A 999 -4.01 -41.46 -11.12
N ALA A 1000 -5.24 -41.68 -10.68
CA ALA A 1000 -6.39 -40.97 -11.24
C ALA A 1000 -6.39 -39.57 -10.63
N ALA A 1001 -6.14 -38.55 -11.45
CA ALA A 1001 -6.12 -37.13 -11.10
C ALA A 1001 -7.09 -36.80 -9.94
N CYS A 1002 -6.54 -36.34 -8.82
CA CYS A 1002 -7.25 -35.99 -7.61
C CYS A 1002 -7.76 -34.52 -7.63
N PHE A 1003 -7.91 -33.88 -8.81
CA PHE A 1003 -8.85 -32.76 -8.97
C PHE A 1003 -10.24 -33.40 -8.82
N THR A 1004 -10.57 -33.77 -7.58
CA THR A 1004 -11.44 -34.92 -7.37
C THR A 1004 -12.87 -34.49 -7.64
N ARG A 1005 -13.37 -35.01 -8.76
CA ARG A 1005 -14.76 -35.21 -9.15
C ARG A 1005 -15.80 -34.52 -8.27
N PRO A 1006 -16.68 -33.70 -8.87
CA PRO A 1006 -17.61 -32.83 -8.16
C PRO A 1006 -18.32 -33.56 -7.02
N GLN A 1007 -18.15 -33.04 -5.81
CA GLN A 1007 -18.83 -33.53 -4.62
C GLN A 1007 -20.03 -32.66 -4.34
N VAL A 1008 -20.99 -33.23 -3.61
CA VAL A 1008 -22.02 -32.41 -2.98
C VAL A 1008 -21.67 -32.30 -1.52
N MET A 1009 -21.46 -31.08 -1.04
CA MET A 1009 -21.32 -30.82 0.39
C MET A 1009 -22.55 -30.12 0.92
N LEU A 1010 -23.03 -30.59 2.06
CA LEU A 1010 -24.14 -30.00 2.78
C LEU A 1010 -23.65 -29.41 4.09
N PHE A 1011 -23.70 -28.10 4.18
CA PHE A 1011 -23.47 -27.38 5.42
C PHE A 1011 -24.80 -26.95 6.02
N GLN A 1012 -24.86 -26.90 7.35
CA GLN A 1012 -26.00 -26.37 8.06
C GLN A 1012 -25.56 -25.22 8.97
N ARG A 1013 -26.28 -24.11 8.91
CA ARG A 1013 -26.14 -23.01 9.87
C ARG A 1013 -26.38 -23.56 11.28
N ILE A 1014 -25.37 -23.46 12.14
CA ILE A 1014 -25.51 -23.70 13.58
C ILE A 1014 -25.67 -22.37 14.31
N GLU A 1015 -26.38 -22.40 15.44
CA GLU A 1015 -26.35 -21.28 16.38
C GLU A 1015 -24.98 -21.24 17.04
N LEU A 1016 -24.42 -20.04 17.10
CA LEU A 1016 -23.18 -19.75 17.80
C LEU A 1016 -23.54 -19.03 19.09
N ASP A 1017 -22.65 -19.07 20.10
CA ASP A 1017 -22.83 -18.16 21.23
C ASP A 1017 -22.66 -16.70 20.77
N PRO A 1018 -23.23 -15.70 21.47
CA PRO A 1018 -23.20 -14.31 21.03
C PRO A 1018 -21.79 -13.69 20.88
N VAL A 1019 -20.79 -14.19 21.62
CA VAL A 1019 -19.38 -13.74 21.59
C VAL A 1019 -18.64 -14.35 20.40
N SER A 1020 -18.91 -15.62 20.12
CA SER A 1020 -18.42 -16.32 18.92
C SER A 1020 -19.10 -15.78 17.66
N GLU A 1021 -20.37 -15.38 17.76
CA GLU A 1021 -21.06 -14.72 16.67
C GLU A 1021 -20.37 -13.38 16.40
N SER A 1022 -20.15 -12.51 17.40
CA SER A 1022 -19.50 -11.19 17.21
C SER A 1022 -18.05 -11.21 16.71
N THR A 1023 -17.30 -12.31 16.86
CA THR A 1023 -15.90 -12.44 16.39
C THR A 1023 -15.75 -12.91 14.93
N ILE A 1024 -16.80 -13.45 14.32
CA ILE A 1024 -16.78 -13.93 12.92
C ILE A 1024 -17.07 -12.77 11.94
N TRP A 1025 -17.38 -11.57 12.43
CA TRP A 1025 -17.75 -10.42 11.58
C TRP A 1025 -16.54 -9.61 11.14
N TYR A 1026 -16.29 -9.65 9.83
CA TYR A 1026 -15.84 -8.52 9.05
C TYR A 1026 -16.90 -8.32 7.97
N ARG A 1027 -17.74 -7.29 8.08
CA ARG A 1027 -18.60 -6.85 6.97
C ARG A 1027 -17.82 -5.76 6.23
N PRO A 1028 -17.72 -5.80 4.89
CA PRO A 1028 -17.39 -4.61 4.14
C PRO A 1028 -18.59 -3.67 4.29
N GLU A 1029 -18.36 -2.43 4.65
CA GLU A 1029 -19.46 -1.52 4.96
C GLU A 1029 -20.20 -1.08 3.70
N SER A 1030 -21.47 -1.49 3.61
CA SER A 1030 -22.55 -0.71 3.00
C SER A 1030 -23.65 -0.52 4.07
N LYS A 1031 -24.20 0.69 4.09
CA LYS A 1031 -24.94 1.34 5.20
C LYS A 1031 -26.26 0.65 5.57
N LEU A 1032 -26.67 0.72 6.84
CA LEU A 1032 -27.87 1.47 7.32
C LEU A 1032 -28.23 1.15 8.80
N ALA A 1033 -28.52 2.23 9.54
CA ALA A 1033 -29.22 2.43 10.83
C ALA A 1033 -29.88 1.20 11.53
N ASP A 1034 -29.95 1.08 12.86
CA ASP A 1034 -30.46 2.08 13.81
C ASP A 1034 -30.10 1.72 15.29
N ARG A 1035 -30.23 2.76 16.10
CA ARG A 1035 -30.00 3.01 17.53
C ARG A 1035 -30.23 1.92 18.58
N ARG A 1036 -29.41 2.07 19.65
CA ARG A 1036 -29.76 2.07 21.09
C ARG A 1036 -30.57 0.87 21.61
N ASP A 1037 -29.90 -0.07 22.28
CA ASP A 1037 -30.18 -0.34 23.70
C ASP A 1037 -29.18 -1.34 24.30
N THR A 1038 -29.00 -1.24 25.63
CA THR A 1038 -28.32 -2.20 26.53
C THR A 1038 -26.80 -2.13 26.67
N ASP A 1039 -26.39 -1.05 27.33
CA ASP A 1039 -25.42 -1.11 28.41
C ASP A 1039 -25.98 -2.03 29.54
N ARG A 1040 -25.45 -3.27 29.66
CA ARG A 1040 -25.33 -4.10 30.89
C ARG A 1040 -25.10 -5.58 30.56
N ASN A 1041 -24.00 -6.11 31.09
CA ASN A 1041 -23.61 -7.53 31.19
C ASN A 1041 -22.83 -8.14 30.02
N ALA A 1042 -21.49 -8.05 30.07
CA ALA A 1042 -20.63 -9.18 29.66
C ALA A 1042 -19.20 -9.07 30.21
N SER A 1043 -19.05 -8.73 31.49
CA SER A 1043 -17.88 -9.15 32.27
C SER A 1043 -18.02 -10.64 32.61
N ARG A 1044 -17.81 -11.53 31.62
CA ARG A 1044 -17.56 -12.98 31.80
C ARG A 1044 -17.57 -13.68 30.44
N ASN A 1045 -16.40 -13.92 29.86
CA ASN A 1045 -15.88 -15.27 29.67
C ASN A 1045 -14.52 -15.20 28.98
N LYS A 1046 -13.49 -15.49 29.78
CA LYS A 1046 -12.16 -15.90 29.33
C LYS A 1046 -12.27 -17.31 28.73
N ALA A 1047 -11.41 -17.55 27.73
CA ALA A 1047 -10.97 -18.82 27.17
C ALA A 1047 -11.90 -19.52 26.16
N ALA A 1048 -11.56 -19.34 24.88
CA ALA A 1048 -11.45 -20.41 23.87
C ALA A 1048 -10.51 -19.93 22.78
#